data_AF-A0A2G7M2J8-F1
#
_entry.id   AF-A0A2G7M2J8-F1
#
_cell.length_a   1.000
_cell.length_b   1.000
_cell.length_c   1.000
_cell.angle_alpha   90.00
_cell.angle_beta   90.00
_cell.angle_gamma   90.00
#
_symmetry.space_group_name_H-M   'P 1'
#
loop_
_entity.id
_entity.type
_entity.pdbx_description
1 polymer ?
#
loop_
_entity_poly.entity_id
_entity_poly.type
_entity_poly.pdbx_seq_one_letter_code
_entity_poly.pdbx_strand_id
1 'polypeptide(L)'
;MTTRISKQKFCSKNKNRRVSPYLAALLSLSVITVPGTVSAATDAVSIRDLHQAAPWARQAIERAAEQQMILADEAGNFNPSATLTRGDLAYTLAQLMEMNMLSSAQLPDLLFKDLDSNVENGSYIHALKLAGIMNGYPDDTFRPGGLVTREELATTIIRMLKSKGYDEALQLTKELSFKDTSSISTWALPSVQQAVELGILKGDNGNFAPKRSTSRQEMAVIALRTTEVIKALEEAASPGGANPESNANEPGKVTEVQGTTSGGNDAGNGKGNTNGNSEATPGSGNGSSGGGSGSAPTTPTNPSTPSNPGTGNRAPVIVSGGLPDQEITLDHASLDWQASSYFSDPDGDELQFSVIAGDETIVSSSVVGQVIRLVPQAVGEITLTIKAVDDQGASVTAKLKVKVLANTISRQFPDPHLAGAIAYWLQKDVDDPLTKDELAEALVQTNGGLYARNAGISDLTGVEIFKGLNITEIDLSGNDISKADASGFDRLNWLDLSGNQLTEINVTELDQLEYLNLANNRLALVDVSGLHSLQELDMNSNELVHLPIGIAELSDLQYLDVSNNSISLREEPDFTLHHTLLQRVYMYDFDDAPPVLVEAPAGNTAYVNGDEIEIDLSFMFEDEDDARSSLKLMADSPDPQLADVRMVGQKLYVRALGTSIEPIRIEVKATDPLGKMAIGHVYVDLRELE
;
A
#
# COMPACT_ATOMS: atom_id res chain seq x y z
N MET A 1 53.63 -41.15 11.71
CA MET A 1 54.37 -40.51 10.60
C MET A 1 53.60 -39.27 10.19
N THR A 2 54.31 -38.14 10.11
CA THR A 2 53.96 -36.81 9.56
C THR A 2 53.16 -36.91 8.24
N THR A 3 52.24 -35.99 7.89
CA THR A 3 52.44 -34.55 7.65
C THR A 3 51.11 -33.76 7.65
N ARG A 4 51.18 -32.46 8.01
CA ARG A 4 50.12 -31.42 8.07
C ARG A 4 49.45 -31.09 6.72
N ILE A 5 48.15 -30.77 6.75
CA ILE A 5 47.49 -29.80 5.84
C ILE A 5 46.56 -28.88 6.67
N SER A 6 46.52 -27.61 6.26
CA SER A 6 46.07 -26.38 6.93
C SER A 6 44.56 -26.21 7.13
N LYS A 7 44.22 -25.45 8.18
CA LYS A 7 42.89 -24.92 8.53
C LYS A 7 42.73 -23.47 8.07
N GLN A 8 41.53 -23.10 7.62
CA GLN A 8 40.82 -21.83 7.87
C GLN A 8 39.40 -21.99 7.27
N LYS A 9 38.38 -22.51 7.97
CA LYS A 9 37.46 -21.90 8.97
C LYS A 9 36.71 -20.65 8.48
N PHE A 10 35.52 -20.90 7.92
CA PHE A 10 34.38 -19.97 7.89
C PHE A 10 33.41 -20.27 9.05
N CYS A 11 32.59 -19.27 9.34
CA CYS A 11 31.79 -18.95 10.52
C CYS A 11 30.90 -20.04 11.15
N SER A 12 30.76 -19.97 12.47
CA SER A 12 29.46 -20.13 13.16
C SER A 12 29.55 -19.67 14.61
N LYS A 13 28.57 -18.84 15.00
CA LYS A 13 28.08 -18.51 16.36
C LYS A 13 28.93 -17.62 17.26
N ASN A 14 28.34 -16.52 17.74
CA ASN A 14 27.82 -16.51 19.12
C ASN A 14 26.93 -15.29 19.44
N LYS A 15 25.72 -15.59 19.93
CA LYS A 15 24.92 -14.75 20.84
C LYS A 15 25.71 -14.45 22.12
N ASN A 16 25.79 -13.18 22.54
CA ASN A 16 25.55 -12.70 23.92
C ASN A 16 26.15 -11.31 24.23
N ARG A 17 25.30 -10.44 24.81
CA ARG A 17 25.57 -9.45 25.88
C ARG A 17 26.46 -8.24 25.49
N ARG A 18 26.09 -6.98 25.73
CA ARG A 18 25.41 -6.35 26.88
C ARG A 18 25.13 -4.88 26.55
N VAL A 19 23.98 -4.41 27.03
CA VAL A 19 23.55 -3.01 27.14
C VAL A 19 24.60 -2.13 27.86
N SER A 20 24.86 -0.92 27.34
CA SER A 20 25.09 0.27 28.17
C SER A 20 24.81 1.57 27.41
N PRO A 21 24.22 2.56 28.09
CA PRO A 21 23.64 3.74 27.46
C PRO A 21 24.65 4.90 27.37
N TYR A 22 24.51 5.76 26.37
CA TYR A 22 24.96 7.15 26.51
C TYR A 22 23.85 8.11 26.11
N LEU A 23 23.64 9.03 27.04
CA LEU A 23 22.63 10.07 27.11
C LEU A 23 23.14 11.33 26.38
N ALA A 24 22.21 12.02 25.73
CA ALA A 24 22.08 13.48 25.66
C ALA A 24 22.94 14.33 24.68
N ALA A 25 22.17 15.06 23.87
CA ALA A 25 22.29 16.48 23.48
C ALA A 25 23.29 16.90 22.38
N LEU A 26 22.75 17.47 21.28
CA LEU A 26 22.77 18.91 21.05
C LEU A 26 21.92 19.33 19.83
N LEU A 27 21.03 20.29 20.07
CA LEU A 27 20.40 21.16 19.08
C LEU A 27 21.45 21.92 18.25
N SER A 28 21.26 21.99 16.93
CA SER A 28 21.61 23.21 16.19
C SER A 28 20.65 23.42 15.01
N LEU A 29 19.75 24.37 15.23
CA LEU A 29 18.94 25.07 14.27
C LEU A 29 19.87 25.83 13.30
N SER A 30 19.75 25.61 11.99
CA SER A 30 20.26 26.54 10.99
C SER A 30 19.20 26.79 9.93
N VAL A 31 18.40 27.82 10.19
CA VAL A 31 17.60 28.53 9.19
C VAL A 31 18.57 29.19 8.22
N ILE A 32 18.58 28.75 6.96
CA ILE A 32 19.14 29.54 5.86
C ILE A 32 17.99 29.86 4.92
N THR A 33 17.38 31.02 5.15
CA THR A 33 16.60 31.75 4.15
C THR A 33 17.57 32.52 3.26
N VAL A 34 17.63 32.23 1.96
CA VAL A 34 18.09 33.18 0.93
C VAL A 34 17.25 32.98 -0.35
N PRO A 35 16.85 34.07 -1.05
CA PRO A 35 15.73 34.09 -1.97
C PRO A 35 16.16 33.85 -3.42
N GLY A 36 15.42 32.99 -4.12
CA GLY A 36 15.52 32.80 -5.57
C GLY A 36 14.27 33.32 -6.26
N THR A 37 14.44 34.38 -7.04
CA THR A 37 13.40 35.10 -7.79
C THR A 37 12.67 34.20 -8.79
N VAL A 38 11.34 34.22 -8.72
CA VAL A 38 10.40 33.73 -9.73
C VAL A 38 10.66 34.41 -11.08
N SER A 39 10.76 33.63 -12.15
CA SER A 39 10.16 33.96 -13.45
C SER A 39 10.23 32.77 -14.41
N ALA A 40 9.26 31.86 -14.31
CA ALA A 40 8.68 31.23 -15.49
C ALA A 40 7.19 31.59 -15.44
N ALA A 41 6.72 32.35 -16.43
CA ALA A 41 5.32 32.68 -16.56
C ALA A 41 4.54 31.37 -16.75
N THR A 42 3.77 30.99 -15.74
CA THR A 42 2.74 29.95 -15.85
C THR A 42 1.61 30.54 -16.69
N ASP A 43 1.43 30.04 -17.91
CA ASP A 43 0.16 30.23 -18.60
C ASP A 43 -0.93 29.67 -17.69
N ALA A 44 -1.81 30.55 -17.18
CA ALA A 44 -2.90 30.13 -16.32
C ALA A 44 -3.75 29.08 -17.05
N VAL A 45 -3.95 27.91 -16.41
CA VAL A 45 -4.77 26.83 -16.95
C VAL A 45 -6.21 27.34 -17.09
N SER A 46 -6.60 27.76 -18.30
CA SER A 46 -7.92 28.34 -18.56
C SER A 46 -8.93 27.23 -18.87
N ILE A 47 -9.81 26.92 -17.91
CA ILE A 47 -10.94 25.98 -18.08
C ILE A 47 -12.05 26.61 -18.93
N ARG A 48 -12.26 26.10 -20.15
CA ARG A 48 -13.14 26.73 -21.16
C ARG A 48 -14.63 26.71 -20.79
N ASP A 49 -15.07 25.64 -20.16
CA ASP A 49 -16.46 25.37 -19.81
C ASP A 49 -16.78 25.71 -18.35
N LEU A 50 -15.92 26.46 -17.66
CA LEU A 50 -16.12 26.84 -16.26
C LEU A 50 -17.47 27.54 -16.00
N HIS A 51 -17.98 28.28 -16.99
CA HIS A 51 -19.28 28.92 -16.94
C HIS A 51 -20.45 27.93 -16.76
N GLN A 52 -20.27 26.66 -17.17
CA GLN A 52 -21.24 25.57 -16.99
C GLN A 52 -21.22 24.99 -15.57
N ALA A 53 -20.19 25.28 -14.77
CA ALA A 53 -20.13 24.83 -13.40
C ALA A 53 -21.13 25.59 -12.53
N ALA A 54 -21.65 24.91 -11.50
CA ALA A 54 -22.48 25.55 -10.50
C ALA A 54 -21.71 26.71 -9.83
N PRO A 55 -22.37 27.84 -9.50
CA PRO A 55 -21.68 29.01 -8.96
C PRO A 55 -20.82 28.71 -7.72
N TRP A 56 -21.27 27.79 -6.87
CA TRP A 56 -20.55 27.38 -5.66
C TRP A 56 -19.27 26.56 -5.92
N ALA A 57 -19.13 25.96 -7.11
CA ALA A 57 -17.99 25.11 -7.46
C ALA A 57 -16.92 25.85 -8.28
N ARG A 58 -17.25 26.97 -8.92
CA ARG A 58 -16.38 27.64 -9.89
C ARG A 58 -14.99 27.97 -9.35
N GLN A 59 -14.93 28.63 -8.20
CA GLN A 59 -13.66 28.99 -7.57
C GLN A 59 -12.84 27.75 -7.18
N ALA A 60 -13.52 26.67 -6.77
CA ALA A 60 -12.84 25.43 -6.42
C ALA A 60 -12.26 24.73 -7.65
N ILE A 61 -12.97 24.75 -8.78
CA ILE A 61 -12.46 24.22 -10.04
C ILE A 61 -11.24 25.02 -10.51
N GLU A 62 -11.31 26.35 -10.48
CA GLU A 62 -10.17 27.20 -10.83
C GLU A 62 -8.93 26.86 -9.98
N ARG A 63 -9.08 26.85 -8.64
CA ARG A 63 -7.96 26.57 -7.74
C ARG A 63 -7.44 25.14 -7.83
N ALA A 64 -8.32 24.15 -7.99
CA ALA A 64 -7.90 22.77 -8.15
C ALA A 64 -7.15 22.56 -9.48
N ALA A 65 -7.54 23.27 -10.55
CA ALA A 65 -6.82 23.26 -11.82
C ALA A 65 -5.47 23.97 -11.72
N GLU A 66 -5.38 25.10 -11.02
CA GLU A 66 -4.12 25.81 -10.73
C GLU A 66 -3.13 24.93 -9.97
N GLN A 67 -3.62 24.12 -9.04
CA GLN A 67 -2.83 23.16 -8.25
C GLN A 67 -2.63 21.81 -8.96
N GLN A 68 -3.03 21.69 -10.22
CA GLN A 68 -2.91 20.46 -11.02
C GLN A 68 -3.60 19.23 -10.40
N MET A 69 -4.58 19.42 -9.52
CA MET A 69 -5.30 18.31 -8.86
C MET A 69 -6.42 17.73 -9.72
N ILE A 70 -6.83 18.42 -10.78
CA ILE A 70 -7.88 17.99 -11.70
C ILE A 70 -7.42 18.18 -13.16
N LEU A 71 -7.87 17.29 -14.05
CA LEU A 71 -7.61 17.36 -15.48
C LEU A 71 -8.79 17.97 -16.25
N ALA A 72 -8.48 18.77 -17.27
CA ALA A 72 -9.39 19.07 -18.36
C ALA A 72 -9.13 18.10 -19.52
N ASP A 73 -10.11 17.90 -20.40
CA ASP A 73 -9.93 17.15 -21.64
C ASP A 73 -8.96 17.87 -22.62
N GLU A 74 -8.55 17.19 -23.70
CA GLU A 74 -7.66 17.77 -24.72
C GLU A 74 -8.21 19.06 -25.35
N ALA A 75 -9.52 19.27 -25.30
CA ALA A 75 -10.19 20.48 -25.77
C ALA A 75 -10.21 21.59 -24.71
N GLY A 76 -9.69 21.37 -23.51
CA GLY A 76 -9.63 22.31 -22.40
C GLY A 76 -10.94 22.44 -21.61
N ASN A 77 -11.85 21.47 -21.71
CA ASN A 77 -13.09 21.43 -20.93
C ASN A 77 -12.94 20.52 -19.72
N PHE A 78 -13.43 20.96 -18.57
CA PHE A 78 -13.44 20.20 -17.33
C PHE A 78 -14.67 19.29 -17.20
N ASN A 79 -15.75 19.59 -17.90
CA ASN A 79 -17.04 18.90 -17.85
C ASN A 79 -17.62 18.82 -16.43
N PRO A 80 -17.94 19.96 -15.78
CA PRO A 80 -18.19 20.04 -14.34
C PRO A 80 -19.35 19.16 -13.83
N SER A 81 -20.39 18.97 -14.64
CA SER A 81 -21.55 18.14 -14.26
C SER A 81 -21.37 16.65 -14.58
N ALA A 82 -20.29 16.26 -15.27
CA ALA A 82 -20.04 14.86 -15.58
C ALA A 82 -19.78 14.06 -14.30
N THR A 83 -20.19 12.79 -14.30
CA THR A 83 -19.93 11.88 -13.18
C THR A 83 -18.44 11.54 -13.11
N LEU A 84 -17.89 11.54 -11.90
CA LEU A 84 -16.50 11.22 -11.61
C LEU A 84 -16.24 9.73 -11.89
N THR A 85 -15.22 9.46 -12.69
CA THR A 85 -14.74 8.10 -12.93
C THR A 85 -13.69 7.69 -11.90
N ARG A 86 -13.45 6.39 -11.76
CA ARG A 86 -12.39 5.84 -10.90
C ARG A 86 -11.00 6.28 -11.35
N GLY A 87 -10.77 6.42 -12.65
CA GLY A 87 -9.52 6.96 -13.21
C GLY A 87 -9.31 8.43 -12.85
N ASP A 88 -10.36 9.26 -12.93
CA ASP A 88 -10.28 10.67 -12.51
C ASP A 88 -9.98 10.82 -11.02
N LEU A 89 -10.60 9.96 -10.20
CA LEU A 89 -10.31 9.91 -8.78
C LEU A 89 -8.86 9.50 -8.52
N ALA A 90 -8.36 8.48 -9.24
CA ALA A 90 -6.98 8.04 -9.12
C ALA A 90 -5.99 9.15 -9.45
N TYR A 91 -6.23 9.91 -10.53
CA TYR A 91 -5.44 11.10 -10.82
C TYR A 91 -5.44 12.06 -9.64
N THR A 92 -6.62 12.47 -9.17
CA THR A 92 -6.77 13.48 -8.11
C THR A 92 -6.08 13.06 -6.80
N LEU A 93 -6.23 11.79 -6.40
CA LEU A 93 -5.60 11.26 -5.19
C LEU A 93 -4.08 11.22 -5.29
N ALA A 94 -3.53 10.83 -6.45
CA ALA A 94 -2.09 10.80 -6.63
C ALA A 94 -1.46 12.21 -6.58
N GLN A 95 -2.17 13.24 -7.08
CA GLN A 95 -1.74 14.63 -6.93
C GLN A 95 -1.79 15.10 -5.47
N LEU A 96 -2.84 14.75 -4.73
CA LEU A 96 -2.94 15.04 -3.29
C LEU A 96 -1.86 14.34 -2.44
N MET A 97 -1.30 13.26 -2.97
CA MET A 97 -0.19 12.54 -2.35
C MET A 97 1.19 13.02 -2.79
N GLU A 98 1.26 13.95 -3.75
CA GLU A 98 2.51 14.44 -4.32
C GLU A 98 3.36 13.29 -4.91
N MET A 99 2.71 12.28 -5.50
CA MET A 99 3.38 11.13 -6.09
C MET A 99 4.15 11.52 -7.37
N ASN A 100 5.44 11.19 -7.43
CA ASN A 100 6.24 11.29 -8.66
C ASN A 100 5.96 10.11 -9.60
N MET A 101 5.72 10.39 -10.88
CA MET A 101 5.19 9.39 -11.82
C MET A 101 6.27 8.67 -12.62
N LEU A 102 6.08 7.36 -12.78
CA LEU A 102 6.80 6.53 -13.74
C LEU A 102 6.39 6.85 -15.18
N SER A 103 7.33 6.75 -16.12
CA SER A 103 7.03 6.78 -17.55
C SER A 103 6.17 5.57 -17.94
N SER A 104 5.20 5.74 -18.86
CA SER A 104 4.36 4.64 -19.36
C SER A 104 5.17 3.49 -20.00
N ALA A 105 6.42 3.75 -20.39
CA ALA A 105 7.33 2.75 -20.93
C ALA A 105 7.99 1.84 -19.87
N GLN A 106 7.79 2.12 -18.57
CA GLN A 106 8.44 1.44 -17.44
C GLN A 106 7.44 0.72 -16.51
N LEU A 107 6.15 0.66 -16.87
CA LEU A 107 5.17 -0.03 -16.04
C LEU A 107 5.41 -1.56 -16.12
N PRO A 108 5.64 -2.27 -15.00
CA PRO A 108 5.70 -3.73 -14.96
C PRO A 108 4.36 -4.35 -15.40
N ASP A 109 4.34 -5.68 -15.60
CA ASP A 109 3.16 -6.41 -16.09
C ASP A 109 1.85 -5.92 -15.46
N LEU A 110 0.87 -5.61 -16.32
CA LEU A 110 -0.36 -4.91 -15.97
C LEU A 110 -1.08 -5.57 -14.78
N LEU A 111 -1.05 -4.92 -13.61
CA LEU A 111 -1.70 -5.37 -12.36
C LEU A 111 -3.21 -5.64 -12.50
N PHE A 112 -3.84 -5.09 -13.52
CA PHE A 112 -5.26 -5.25 -13.80
C PHE A 112 -5.49 -5.63 -15.27
N LYS A 113 -6.37 -6.60 -15.51
CA LYS A 113 -6.70 -7.13 -16.85
C LYS A 113 -7.29 -6.11 -17.81
N ASP A 114 -7.90 -5.05 -17.28
CA ASP A 114 -8.60 -4.02 -18.03
C ASP A 114 -7.82 -2.69 -18.11
N LEU A 115 -6.57 -2.69 -17.69
CA LEU A 115 -5.62 -1.63 -17.99
C LEU A 115 -4.69 -2.12 -19.09
N ASP A 116 -4.45 -1.30 -20.09
CA ASP A 116 -3.37 -1.46 -21.05
C ASP A 116 -2.32 -0.36 -20.84
N SER A 117 -1.15 -0.50 -21.47
CA SER A 117 -0.03 0.45 -21.32
C SER A 117 -0.32 1.88 -21.82
N ASN A 118 -1.45 2.09 -22.51
CA ASN A 118 -1.89 3.38 -23.04
C ASN A 118 -3.11 3.95 -22.31
N VAL A 119 -3.63 3.30 -21.27
CA VAL A 119 -4.78 3.83 -20.51
C VAL A 119 -4.41 5.15 -19.83
N GLU A 120 -5.21 6.18 -20.10
CA GLU A 120 -5.14 7.45 -19.39
C GLU A 120 -5.19 7.20 -17.88
N ASN A 121 -4.22 7.77 -17.16
CA ASN A 121 -4.02 7.60 -15.73
C ASN A 121 -3.54 6.21 -15.26
N GLY A 122 -3.10 5.33 -16.15
CA GLY A 122 -2.59 3.99 -15.79
C GLY A 122 -1.48 4.00 -14.75
N SER A 123 -0.53 4.95 -14.85
CA SER A 123 0.56 5.11 -13.87
C SER A 123 0.06 5.53 -12.47
N TYR A 124 -0.92 6.45 -12.41
CA TYR A 124 -1.54 6.86 -11.13
C TYR A 124 -2.29 5.70 -10.48
N ILE A 125 -3.03 4.93 -11.29
CA ILE A 125 -3.76 3.75 -10.81
C ILE A 125 -2.80 2.71 -10.24
N HIS A 126 -1.67 2.49 -10.91
CA HIS A 126 -0.63 1.58 -10.46
C HIS A 126 -0.03 2.04 -9.11
N ALA A 127 0.38 3.30 -9.00
CA ALA A 127 0.94 3.86 -7.77
C ALA A 127 -0.03 3.80 -6.58
N LEU A 128 -1.30 4.13 -6.79
CA LEU A 128 -2.32 4.09 -5.74
C LEU A 128 -2.74 2.67 -5.34
N LYS A 129 -2.61 1.70 -6.24
CA LYS A 129 -2.78 0.29 -5.90
C LYS A 129 -1.63 -0.20 -5.01
N LEU A 130 -0.40 0.16 -5.35
CA LEU A 130 0.78 -0.18 -4.55
C LEU A 130 0.74 0.47 -3.16
N ALA A 131 0.31 1.72 -3.07
CA ALA A 131 0.08 2.41 -1.80
C ALA A 131 -1.15 1.88 -1.01
N GLY A 132 -1.87 0.87 -1.52
CA GLY A 132 -3.05 0.29 -0.88
C GLY A 132 -4.29 1.20 -0.88
N ILE A 133 -4.25 2.37 -1.51
CA ILE A 133 -5.30 3.40 -1.45
C ILE A 133 -6.48 3.06 -2.35
N MET A 134 -6.21 2.62 -3.57
CA MET A 134 -7.22 2.18 -4.53
C MET A 134 -6.97 0.74 -4.98
N ASN A 135 -7.91 -0.14 -4.64
CA ASN A 135 -7.88 -1.53 -5.07
C ASN A 135 -8.80 -1.76 -6.30
N GLY A 136 -8.47 -2.77 -7.10
CA GLY A 136 -9.37 -3.32 -8.11
C GLY A 136 -10.39 -4.28 -7.50
N TYR A 137 -11.16 -4.92 -8.37
CA TYR A 137 -12.20 -5.87 -8.04
C TYR A 137 -11.65 -7.31 -8.02
N PRO A 138 -12.36 -8.26 -7.38
CA PRO A 138 -11.94 -9.67 -7.31
C PRO A 138 -11.77 -10.40 -8.66
N ASP A 139 -12.18 -9.78 -9.76
CA ASP A 139 -12.04 -10.30 -11.13
C ASP A 139 -10.74 -9.79 -11.83
N ASP A 140 -9.84 -9.20 -11.06
CA ASP A 140 -8.59 -8.55 -11.50
C ASP A 140 -8.81 -7.34 -12.42
N THR A 141 -9.96 -6.66 -12.32
CA THR A 141 -10.22 -5.41 -13.05
C THR A 141 -10.13 -4.19 -12.15
N PHE A 142 -9.68 -3.05 -12.66
CA PHE A 142 -9.72 -1.76 -11.96
C PHE A 142 -10.98 -0.95 -12.31
N ARG A 143 -11.46 -1.08 -13.54
CA ARG A 143 -12.59 -0.36 -14.15
C ARG A 143 -12.37 1.15 -14.12
N PRO A 144 -11.40 1.70 -14.86
CA PRO A 144 -11.06 3.13 -14.81
C PRO A 144 -12.24 4.04 -15.18
N GLY A 145 -13.09 3.63 -16.13
CA GLY A 145 -14.34 4.32 -16.47
C GLY A 145 -15.51 4.06 -15.50
N GLY A 146 -15.33 3.23 -14.48
CA GLY A 146 -16.34 2.94 -13.47
C GLY A 146 -16.66 4.18 -12.65
N LEU A 147 -17.93 4.36 -12.26
CA LEU A 147 -18.37 5.53 -11.51
C LEU A 147 -18.05 5.35 -10.02
N VAL A 148 -17.71 6.45 -9.34
CA VAL A 148 -17.42 6.43 -7.90
C VAL A 148 -18.62 6.95 -7.11
N THR A 149 -19.11 6.14 -6.17
CA THR A 149 -20.14 6.54 -5.20
C THR A 149 -19.54 7.39 -4.07
N ARG A 150 -20.38 8.16 -3.36
CA ARG A 150 -19.92 9.04 -2.28
C ARG A 150 -19.29 8.30 -1.10
N GLU A 151 -19.76 7.10 -0.79
CA GLU A 151 -19.18 6.27 0.27
C GLU A 151 -17.82 5.65 -0.12
N GLU A 152 -17.64 5.30 -1.41
CA GLU A 152 -16.34 4.87 -1.96
C GLU A 152 -15.35 6.03 -1.97
N LEU A 153 -15.80 7.23 -2.34
CA LEU A 153 -14.98 8.45 -2.31
C LEU A 153 -14.51 8.77 -0.88
N ALA A 154 -15.43 8.73 0.10
CA ALA A 154 -15.06 8.94 1.50
C ALA A 154 -14.01 7.91 1.96
N THR A 155 -14.21 6.64 1.60
CA THR A 155 -13.32 5.56 2.00
C THR A 155 -11.93 5.70 1.38
N THR A 156 -11.83 6.09 0.12
CA THR A 156 -10.54 6.26 -0.57
C THR A 156 -9.77 7.48 -0.06
N ILE A 157 -10.44 8.62 0.21
CA ILE A 157 -9.79 9.79 0.79
C ILE A 157 -9.29 9.50 2.22
N ILE A 158 -10.12 8.87 3.06
CA ILE A 158 -9.68 8.51 4.41
C ILE A 158 -8.53 7.51 4.39
N ARG A 159 -8.57 6.52 3.49
CA ARG A 159 -7.44 5.59 3.32
C ARG A 159 -6.15 6.31 2.92
N MET A 160 -6.25 7.31 2.05
CA MET A 160 -5.11 8.15 1.66
C MET A 160 -4.58 9.02 2.81
N LEU A 161 -5.46 9.58 3.66
CA LEU A 161 -5.02 10.30 4.86
C LEU A 161 -4.33 9.37 5.87
N LYS A 162 -4.84 8.16 6.04
CA LYS A 162 -4.21 7.12 6.87
C LYS A 162 -2.82 6.74 6.35
N SER A 163 -2.68 6.53 5.04
CA SER A 163 -1.35 6.29 4.43
C SER A 163 -0.38 7.48 4.56
N LYS A 164 -0.86 8.69 4.86
CA LYS A 164 0.00 9.85 5.20
C LYS A 164 0.30 9.95 6.71
N GLY A 165 -0.05 8.95 7.51
CA GLY A 165 0.25 8.87 8.93
C GLY A 165 -0.76 9.58 9.85
N TYR A 166 -1.96 9.91 9.38
CA TYR A 166 -2.95 10.66 10.16
C TYR A 166 -3.95 9.80 10.96
N ASP A 167 -3.69 8.50 11.15
CA ASP A 167 -4.62 7.56 11.83
C ASP A 167 -5.06 8.02 13.24
N GLU A 168 -4.14 8.57 14.03
CA GLU A 168 -4.46 9.05 15.39
C GLU A 168 -5.40 10.26 15.39
N ALA A 169 -5.26 11.14 14.40
CA ALA A 169 -6.13 12.31 14.23
C ALA A 169 -7.52 11.95 13.68
N LEU A 170 -7.70 10.71 13.22
CA LEU A 170 -8.92 10.18 12.63
C LEU A 170 -9.78 9.37 13.61
N GLN A 171 -9.47 9.40 14.91
CA GLN A 171 -10.26 8.68 15.93
C GLN A 171 -11.69 9.24 16.02
N LEU A 172 -12.66 8.32 16.02
CA LEU A 172 -14.10 8.61 15.99
C LEU A 172 -14.57 9.32 17.26
N THR A 173 -15.16 10.51 17.12
CA THR A 173 -15.80 11.19 18.27
C THR A 173 -17.28 11.51 18.08
N LYS A 174 -17.84 11.35 16.86
CA LYS A 174 -19.22 11.80 16.58
C LYS A 174 -20.05 10.88 15.68
N GLU A 175 -21.27 10.57 16.12
CA GLU A 175 -22.27 9.88 15.32
C GLU A 175 -22.82 10.77 14.19
N LEU A 176 -23.16 10.15 13.04
CA LEU A 176 -23.78 10.85 11.92
C LEU A 176 -25.24 11.17 12.23
N SER A 177 -25.70 12.32 11.76
CA SER A 177 -27.09 12.80 11.94
C SER A 177 -27.89 12.87 10.64
N PHE A 178 -27.44 12.19 9.58
CA PHE A 178 -28.15 12.15 8.30
C PHE A 178 -29.35 11.21 8.35
N LYS A 179 -30.43 11.56 7.65
CA LYS A 179 -31.67 10.75 7.60
C LYS A 179 -31.47 9.39 6.94
N ASP A 180 -30.48 9.29 6.05
CA ASP A 180 -30.11 8.10 5.30
C ASP A 180 -28.81 7.46 5.80
N THR A 181 -28.42 7.74 7.06
CA THR A 181 -27.23 7.12 7.68
C THR A 181 -27.27 5.59 7.59
N SER A 182 -28.45 4.98 7.73
CA SER A 182 -28.66 3.52 7.59
C SER A 182 -28.45 2.99 6.17
N SER A 183 -28.41 3.87 5.15
CA SER A 183 -28.12 3.49 3.76
C SER A 183 -26.61 3.46 3.45
N ILE A 184 -25.76 3.92 4.38
CA ILE A 184 -24.30 3.84 4.26
C ILE A 184 -23.90 2.39 4.48
N SER A 185 -23.09 1.84 3.59
CA SER A 185 -22.59 0.47 3.78
C SER A 185 -21.74 0.37 5.05
N THR A 186 -21.88 -0.74 5.79
CA THR A 186 -21.13 -0.99 7.03
C THR A 186 -19.63 -0.81 6.86
N TRP A 187 -19.06 -1.26 5.73
CA TRP A 187 -17.63 -1.12 5.43
C TRP A 187 -17.19 0.34 5.20
N ALA A 188 -18.09 1.21 4.78
CA ALA A 188 -17.81 2.61 4.49
C ALA A 188 -18.13 3.54 5.68
N LEU A 189 -18.97 3.09 6.61
CA LEU A 189 -19.48 3.91 7.70
C LEU A 189 -18.38 4.63 8.51
N PRO A 190 -17.28 3.96 8.95
CA PRO A 190 -16.22 4.64 9.69
C PRO A 190 -15.55 5.75 8.89
N SER A 191 -15.29 5.50 7.60
CA SER A 191 -14.67 6.48 6.71
C SER A 191 -15.60 7.64 6.38
N VAL A 192 -16.91 7.37 6.23
CA VAL A 192 -17.91 8.43 6.03
C VAL A 192 -18.02 9.30 7.28
N GLN A 193 -17.98 8.71 8.48
CA GLN A 193 -17.93 9.46 9.74
C GLN A 193 -16.71 10.39 9.78
N GLN A 194 -15.51 9.84 9.58
CA GLN A 194 -14.26 10.60 9.58
C GLN A 194 -14.26 11.72 8.54
N ALA A 195 -14.67 11.44 7.31
CA ALA A 195 -14.64 12.42 6.24
C ALA A 195 -15.68 13.55 6.44
N VAL A 196 -16.79 13.27 7.12
CA VAL A 196 -17.78 14.28 7.49
C VAL A 196 -17.31 15.11 8.69
N GLU A 197 -16.68 14.47 9.68
CA GLU A 197 -16.12 15.13 10.86
C GLU A 197 -14.99 16.11 10.48
N LEU A 198 -14.11 15.70 9.57
CA LEU A 198 -13.08 16.56 8.99
C LEU A 198 -13.63 17.64 8.04
N GLY A 199 -14.92 17.62 7.73
CA GLY A 199 -15.56 18.59 6.84
C GLY A 199 -15.22 18.43 5.35
N ILE A 200 -14.49 17.37 4.98
CA ILE A 200 -14.14 17.03 3.60
C ILE A 200 -15.42 16.77 2.81
N LEU A 201 -16.25 15.83 3.28
CA LEU A 201 -17.58 15.56 2.73
C LEU A 201 -18.67 16.20 3.57
N LYS A 202 -19.72 16.69 2.90
CA LYS A 202 -20.93 17.23 3.53
C LYS A 202 -22.16 16.60 2.91
N GLY A 203 -23.18 16.36 3.72
CA GLY A 203 -24.50 15.96 3.23
C GLY A 203 -25.26 17.16 2.65
N ASP A 204 -26.35 16.86 1.95
CA ASP A 204 -27.27 17.83 1.36
C ASP A 204 -28.70 17.52 1.79
N ASN A 205 -29.48 18.56 2.13
CA ASN A 205 -30.89 18.44 2.54
C ASN A 205 -31.16 17.43 3.68
N GLY A 206 -30.16 17.20 4.54
CA GLY A 206 -30.19 16.24 5.65
C GLY A 206 -29.88 14.79 5.25
N ASN A 207 -29.44 14.53 4.03
CA ASN A 207 -29.02 13.22 3.52
C ASN A 207 -27.53 13.22 3.17
N PHE A 208 -26.84 12.11 3.34
CA PHE A 208 -25.48 11.91 2.83
C PHE A 208 -25.46 11.41 1.38
N ALA A 209 -26.49 10.66 0.97
CA ALA A 209 -26.64 10.00 -0.33
C ALA A 209 -25.50 9.04 -0.69
N PRO A 210 -25.22 7.99 0.12
CA PRO A 210 -24.01 7.17 0.01
C PRO A 210 -23.81 6.49 -1.34
N LYS A 211 -24.89 6.00 -1.97
CA LYS A 211 -24.85 5.29 -3.26
C LYS A 211 -24.87 6.20 -4.49
N ARG A 212 -25.02 7.52 -4.29
CA ARG A 212 -25.05 8.48 -5.41
C ARG A 212 -23.64 8.64 -5.96
N SER A 213 -23.52 8.65 -7.29
CA SER A 213 -22.24 8.99 -7.93
C SER A 213 -21.89 10.47 -7.75
N THR A 214 -20.61 10.75 -7.56
CA THR A 214 -20.09 12.11 -7.35
C THR A 214 -19.83 12.79 -8.70
N SER A 215 -20.12 14.08 -8.84
CA SER A 215 -19.78 14.85 -10.05
C SER A 215 -18.36 15.41 -10.00
N ARG A 216 -17.76 15.72 -11.16
CA ARG A 216 -16.41 16.30 -11.26
C ARG A 216 -16.30 17.64 -10.50
N GLN A 217 -17.31 18.51 -10.58
CA GLN A 217 -17.33 19.77 -9.82
C GLN A 217 -17.41 19.58 -8.30
N GLU A 218 -18.05 18.52 -7.83
CA GLU A 218 -18.02 18.16 -6.41
C GLU A 218 -16.63 17.67 -6.00
N MET A 219 -15.97 16.89 -6.86
CA MET A 219 -14.61 16.41 -6.60
C MET A 219 -13.60 17.55 -6.47
N ALA A 220 -13.69 18.60 -7.30
CA ALA A 220 -12.82 19.77 -7.19
C ALA A 220 -12.95 20.48 -5.82
N VAL A 221 -14.18 20.62 -5.30
CA VAL A 221 -14.43 21.16 -3.96
C VAL A 221 -13.87 20.24 -2.88
N ILE A 222 -14.07 18.93 -3.04
CA ILE A 222 -13.59 17.93 -2.08
C ILE A 222 -12.06 17.91 -2.03
N ALA A 223 -11.38 17.93 -3.18
CA ALA A 223 -9.92 17.95 -3.26
C ALA A 223 -9.32 19.13 -2.49
N LEU A 224 -9.83 20.35 -2.69
CA LEU A 224 -9.34 21.52 -1.96
C LEU A 224 -9.57 21.43 -0.46
N ARG A 225 -10.74 20.94 -0.02
CA ARG A 225 -10.99 20.73 1.41
C ARG A 225 -10.04 19.70 1.99
N THR A 226 -9.73 18.64 1.24
CA THR A 226 -8.75 17.64 1.64
C THR A 226 -7.37 18.28 1.81
N THR A 227 -6.92 19.15 0.90
CA THR A 227 -5.66 19.90 1.04
C THR A 227 -5.67 20.79 2.29
N GLU A 228 -6.77 21.50 2.56
CA GLU A 228 -6.93 22.31 3.78
C GLU A 228 -6.82 21.46 5.05
N VAL A 229 -7.40 20.27 5.04
CA VAL A 229 -7.32 19.31 6.15
C VAL A 229 -5.89 18.78 6.31
N ILE A 230 -5.24 18.34 5.23
CA ILE A 230 -3.84 17.87 5.26
C ILE A 230 -2.95 18.96 5.89
N LYS A 231 -3.05 20.19 5.40
CA LYS A 231 -2.29 21.31 5.94
C LYS A 231 -2.55 21.57 7.42
N ALA A 232 -3.81 21.51 7.85
CA ALA A 232 -4.16 21.69 9.26
C ALA A 232 -3.60 20.56 10.15
N LEU A 233 -3.57 19.32 9.64
CA LEU A 233 -2.99 18.17 10.33
C LEU A 233 -1.46 18.29 10.41
N GLU A 234 -0.79 18.74 9.35
CA GLU A 234 0.65 19.02 9.34
C GLU A 234 1.03 20.13 10.34
N GLU A 235 0.26 21.21 10.38
CA GLU A 235 0.44 22.30 11.34
C GLU A 235 0.26 21.82 12.79
N ALA A 236 -0.66 20.89 13.05
CA ALA A 236 -0.88 20.30 14.36
C ALA A 236 0.23 19.32 14.79
N ALA A 237 0.94 18.71 13.83
CA ALA A 237 2.00 17.72 14.08
C ALA A 237 3.40 18.33 14.33
N SER A 238 3.60 19.64 14.11
CA SER A 238 4.92 20.29 14.26
C SER A 238 5.30 20.63 15.72
N PRO A 239 6.50 20.27 16.21
CA PRO A 239 6.93 20.54 17.59
C PRO A 239 7.44 21.98 17.75
N GLY A 240 6.53 22.94 17.88
CA GLY A 240 6.92 24.34 18.15
C GLY A 240 5.87 25.41 17.82
N GLY A 241 4.69 25.36 18.45
CA GLY A 241 3.69 26.43 18.36
C GLY A 241 3.22 26.85 19.75
N ALA A 242 3.43 28.10 20.11
CA ALA A 242 3.19 28.67 21.44
C ALA A 242 1.75 28.50 21.95
N ASN A 243 1.63 28.25 23.27
CA ASN A 243 0.39 28.36 24.03
C ASN A 243 -0.07 29.83 24.12
N PRO A 244 -1.33 30.16 23.80
CA PRO A 244 -2.06 31.23 24.47
C PRO A 244 -3.18 30.63 25.33
N GLU A 245 -3.16 31.02 26.60
CA GLU A 245 -4.15 30.68 27.61
C GLU A 245 -5.59 30.93 27.16
N SER A 246 -6.46 30.00 27.56
CA SER A 246 -7.88 30.14 27.88
C SER A 246 -8.76 30.95 26.90
N ASN A 247 -9.45 30.23 26.01
CA ASN A 247 -10.90 30.40 25.93
C ASN A 247 -11.54 29.15 25.32
N ALA A 248 -12.52 28.58 26.02
CA ALA A 248 -13.36 27.52 25.49
C ALA A 248 -14.13 28.04 24.27
N ASN A 249 -13.81 27.54 23.09
CA ASN A 249 -14.73 27.45 21.95
C ASN A 249 -14.22 26.38 20.97
N GLU A 250 -15.14 25.52 20.55
CA GLU A 250 -14.95 24.43 19.58
C GLU A 250 -14.13 24.86 18.34
N PRO A 251 -13.17 24.04 17.88
CA PRO A 251 -12.52 24.27 16.60
C PRO A 251 -13.46 23.94 15.44
N GLY A 252 -13.62 24.87 14.48
CA GLY A 252 -13.79 24.49 13.07
C GLY A 252 -15.11 24.80 12.35
N LYS A 253 -15.89 25.82 12.73
CA LYS A 253 -16.97 26.34 11.86
C LYS A 253 -16.40 27.37 10.87
N VAL A 254 -16.12 26.96 9.63
CA VAL A 254 -15.72 27.89 8.55
C VAL A 254 -16.87 28.86 8.28
N THR A 255 -16.57 30.15 8.35
CA THR A 255 -17.50 31.27 8.22
C THR A 255 -17.62 31.66 6.75
N GLU A 256 -18.84 31.66 6.20
CA GLU A 256 -19.10 32.23 4.87
C GLU A 256 -18.85 33.74 4.87
N VAL A 257 -18.07 34.20 3.89
CA VAL A 257 -17.90 35.62 3.58
C VAL A 257 -19.20 36.13 2.95
N GLN A 258 -19.83 37.10 3.61
CA GLN A 258 -20.98 37.82 3.08
C GLN A 258 -20.62 38.60 1.81
N GLY A 259 -21.35 38.34 0.72
CA GLY A 259 -21.53 39.22 -0.43
C GLY A 259 -23.01 39.55 -0.59
N THR A 260 -23.33 40.83 -0.60
CA THR A 260 -24.66 41.45 -0.45
C THR A 260 -25.55 41.43 -1.71
N THR A 261 -26.82 41.05 -1.51
CA THR A 261 -28.09 41.57 -2.06
C THR A 261 -28.23 42.03 -3.53
N SER A 262 -29.16 41.37 -4.25
CA SER A 262 -30.33 41.94 -4.95
C SER A 262 -31.17 40.74 -5.45
N GLY A 263 -32.42 40.49 -5.03
CA GLY A 263 -33.59 41.37 -5.10
C GLY A 263 -34.48 40.89 -6.26
N GLY A 264 -35.58 40.19 -5.96
CA GLY A 264 -36.54 39.73 -6.97
C GLY A 264 -37.60 38.77 -6.43
N ASN A 265 -38.63 39.31 -5.80
CA ASN A 265 -39.87 38.62 -5.47
C ASN A 265 -40.57 38.16 -6.75
N ASP A 266 -41.15 36.96 -6.76
CA ASP A 266 -42.56 36.85 -7.13
C ASP A 266 -43.23 35.59 -6.57
N ALA A 267 -44.42 35.83 -5.99
CA ALA A 267 -45.32 34.83 -5.46
C ALA A 267 -46.34 34.46 -6.55
N GLY A 268 -46.60 33.17 -6.74
CA GLY A 268 -47.53 32.69 -7.77
C GLY A 268 -48.23 31.41 -7.37
N ASN A 269 -49.30 31.57 -6.60
CA ASN A 269 -50.31 30.57 -6.23
C ASN A 269 -51.01 29.98 -7.48
N GLY A 270 -51.32 28.68 -7.53
CA GLY A 270 -51.98 28.09 -8.69
C GLY A 270 -52.43 26.64 -8.53
N LYS A 271 -53.66 26.47 -8.02
CA LYS A 271 -54.47 25.24 -7.98
C LYS A 271 -54.62 24.55 -9.35
N GLY A 272 -54.75 23.23 -9.32
CA GLY A 272 -55.98 22.59 -9.80
C GLY A 272 -55.90 21.61 -10.98
N ASN A 273 -56.62 20.49 -10.78
CA ASN A 273 -57.19 19.53 -11.74
C ASN A 273 -56.26 18.49 -12.37
N THR A 274 -56.37 17.17 -12.11
CA THR A 274 -57.47 16.17 -12.09
C THR A 274 -57.66 15.42 -13.42
N ASN A 275 -57.90 14.12 -13.25
CA ASN A 275 -58.44 13.11 -14.17
C ASN A 275 -57.46 12.63 -15.24
N GLY A 276 -57.09 11.35 -15.33
CA GLY A 276 -57.76 10.12 -14.90
C GLY A 276 -58.22 9.36 -16.13
N ASN A 277 -57.77 8.13 -16.33
CA ASN A 277 -58.66 7.00 -16.61
C ASN A 277 -57.94 5.65 -16.49
N SER A 278 -58.71 4.70 -16.01
CA SER A 278 -58.44 3.30 -15.72
C SER A 278 -58.99 2.36 -16.81
N GLU A 279 -58.81 1.06 -16.57
CA GLU A 279 -59.35 -0.14 -17.27
C GLU A 279 -58.47 -0.74 -18.39
N ALA A 280 -58.37 -2.05 -18.62
CA ALA A 280 -58.53 -3.32 -17.90
C ALA A 280 -58.45 -4.43 -18.99
N THR A 281 -57.49 -5.36 -18.87
CA THR A 281 -57.51 -6.84 -19.16
C THR A 281 -58.31 -7.48 -20.34
N PRO A 282 -58.14 -8.78 -20.69
CA PRO A 282 -56.98 -9.70 -20.59
C PRO A 282 -56.76 -10.56 -21.88
N GLY A 283 -55.67 -11.33 -21.94
CA GLY A 283 -55.46 -12.38 -22.97
C GLY A 283 -54.63 -13.55 -22.45
N SER A 284 -55.26 -14.72 -22.37
CA SER A 284 -54.70 -16.01 -21.94
C SER A 284 -54.05 -16.76 -23.12
N GLY A 285 -52.99 -17.53 -22.86
CA GLY A 285 -52.35 -18.40 -23.84
C GLY A 285 -51.48 -19.47 -23.18
N ASN A 286 -52.00 -20.69 -23.14
CA ASN A 286 -51.39 -21.90 -22.59
C ASN A 286 -50.53 -22.61 -23.65
N GLY A 287 -49.39 -23.21 -23.26
CA GLY A 287 -48.54 -24.00 -24.15
C GLY A 287 -47.54 -24.88 -23.37
N SER A 288 -47.80 -26.18 -23.38
CA SER A 288 -47.04 -27.24 -22.70
C SER A 288 -46.08 -27.98 -23.64
N SER A 289 -44.93 -28.42 -23.12
CA SER A 289 -44.33 -29.78 -23.25
C SER A 289 -42.83 -29.83 -23.61
N GLY A 290 -42.12 -30.75 -22.95
CA GLY A 290 -40.84 -31.35 -23.41
C GLY A 290 -39.68 -31.25 -22.42
N GLY A 291 -39.39 -32.32 -21.68
CA GLY A 291 -38.36 -32.37 -20.63
C GLY A 291 -37.02 -33.01 -21.02
N GLY A 292 -36.06 -32.91 -20.09
CA GLY A 292 -34.76 -33.59 -20.09
C GLY A 292 -34.04 -33.37 -18.75
N SER A 293 -33.72 -34.46 -18.07
CA SER A 293 -33.31 -34.56 -16.65
C SER A 293 -31.79 -34.45 -16.46
N GLY A 294 -31.33 -33.83 -15.35
CA GLY A 294 -29.96 -33.99 -14.84
C GLY A 294 -29.57 -33.04 -13.70
N SER A 295 -29.85 -33.46 -12.46
CA SER A 295 -29.31 -32.97 -11.17
C SER A 295 -29.77 -31.60 -10.65
N ALA A 296 -30.94 -31.59 -9.99
CA ALA A 296 -31.38 -30.52 -9.11
C ALA A 296 -30.76 -30.66 -7.71
N PRO A 297 -30.39 -29.56 -7.04
CA PRO A 297 -30.01 -29.58 -5.64
C PRO A 297 -31.20 -30.01 -4.78
N THR A 298 -30.95 -30.87 -3.80
CA THR A 298 -31.96 -31.36 -2.86
C THR A 298 -32.45 -30.21 -1.99
N THR A 299 -33.68 -29.74 -2.24
CA THR A 299 -34.41 -28.82 -1.36
C THR A 299 -34.55 -29.39 0.06
N PRO A 300 -34.10 -28.69 1.11
CA PRO A 300 -34.35 -29.09 2.49
C PRO A 300 -35.84 -28.99 2.86
N THR A 301 -36.21 -29.81 3.83
CA THR A 301 -37.56 -30.26 4.16
C THR A 301 -38.32 -29.31 5.11
N ASN A 302 -39.53 -28.95 4.67
CA ASN A 302 -40.74 -28.62 5.46
C ASN A 302 -40.73 -27.30 6.27
N PRO A 303 -41.37 -26.21 5.81
CA PRO A 303 -41.86 -25.18 6.73
C PRO A 303 -43.06 -25.73 7.50
N SER A 304 -43.14 -25.46 8.80
CA SER A 304 -44.40 -25.65 9.52
C SER A 304 -45.44 -24.69 8.97
N THR A 305 -46.71 -25.12 8.93
CA THR A 305 -47.85 -24.26 8.59
C THR A 305 -47.77 -22.92 9.32
N PRO A 306 -47.80 -21.78 8.61
CA PRO A 306 -47.84 -20.47 9.23
C PRO A 306 -49.03 -20.38 10.20
N SER A 307 -48.76 -19.91 11.41
CA SER A 307 -49.77 -19.68 12.45
C SER A 307 -50.25 -18.26 12.32
N ASN A 308 -51.54 -18.03 12.10
CA ASN A 308 -52.13 -16.70 12.08
C ASN A 308 -53.27 -16.57 13.12
N PRO A 309 -53.10 -15.76 14.18
CA PRO A 309 -54.12 -15.60 15.22
C PRO A 309 -55.28 -14.66 14.85
N GLY A 310 -55.24 -13.95 13.71
CA GLY A 310 -56.23 -12.92 13.36
C GLY A 310 -56.72 -12.90 11.91
N THR A 311 -57.93 -12.37 11.70
CA THR A 311 -58.47 -12.09 10.35
C THR A 311 -57.94 -10.75 9.85
N GLY A 312 -56.98 -10.77 8.93
CA GLY A 312 -56.42 -9.55 8.31
C GLY A 312 -54.90 -9.43 8.33
N ASN A 313 -54.21 -10.22 9.15
CA ASN A 313 -52.74 -10.31 9.20
C ASN A 313 -52.23 -11.48 8.33
N ARG A 314 -51.15 -11.33 7.57
CA ARG A 314 -50.51 -12.41 6.81
C ARG A 314 -49.23 -12.81 7.51
N ALA A 315 -49.19 -14.07 7.95
CA ALA A 315 -48.03 -14.60 8.63
C ALA A 315 -46.72 -14.43 7.81
N PRO A 316 -45.58 -14.29 8.49
CA PRO A 316 -44.28 -14.18 7.85
C PRO A 316 -44.00 -15.37 6.92
N VAL A 317 -43.21 -15.14 5.88
CA VAL A 317 -42.83 -16.15 4.89
C VAL A 317 -41.32 -16.31 4.80
N ILE A 318 -40.89 -17.49 4.37
CA ILE A 318 -39.49 -17.77 4.05
C ILE A 318 -39.24 -17.30 2.61
N VAL A 319 -38.16 -16.56 2.40
CA VAL A 319 -37.76 -16.08 1.07
C VAL A 319 -37.47 -17.27 0.15
N SER A 320 -37.71 -17.10 -1.15
CA SER A 320 -37.48 -18.14 -2.16
C SER A 320 -36.03 -18.63 -2.10
N GLY A 321 -35.82 -19.92 -1.84
CA GLY A 321 -34.50 -20.53 -1.65
C GLY A 321 -34.32 -21.25 -0.31
N GLY A 322 -35.15 -20.94 0.69
CA GLY A 322 -35.06 -21.55 2.01
C GLY A 322 -33.85 -21.05 2.81
N LEU A 323 -33.54 -21.73 3.90
CA LEU A 323 -32.38 -21.42 4.74
C LEU A 323 -31.20 -22.27 4.25
N PRO A 324 -30.06 -21.66 3.86
CA PRO A 324 -28.89 -22.41 3.42
C PRO A 324 -28.22 -23.13 4.59
N ASP A 325 -27.74 -24.34 4.34
CA ASP A 325 -26.93 -25.09 5.31
C ASP A 325 -25.68 -24.27 5.67
N GLN A 326 -25.30 -24.29 6.96
CA GLN A 326 -24.12 -23.59 7.47
C GLN A 326 -23.05 -24.60 7.86
N GLU A 327 -21.80 -24.34 7.51
CA GLU A 327 -20.64 -25.07 8.04
C GLU A 327 -19.78 -24.10 8.86
N ILE A 328 -19.42 -24.50 10.08
CA ILE A 328 -18.54 -23.74 10.99
C ILE A 328 -17.47 -24.68 11.56
N THR A 329 -16.30 -24.16 11.90
CA THR A 329 -15.27 -24.94 12.61
C THR A 329 -15.36 -24.73 14.12
N LEU A 330 -14.94 -25.72 14.90
CA LEU A 330 -15.05 -25.70 16.37
C LEU A 330 -14.28 -24.55 17.04
N ASP A 331 -13.19 -24.10 16.43
CA ASP A 331 -12.33 -23.01 16.91
C ASP A 331 -12.82 -21.61 16.50
N HIS A 332 -13.86 -21.53 15.66
CA HIS A 332 -14.46 -20.27 15.27
C HIS A 332 -15.24 -19.65 16.44
N ALA A 333 -14.92 -18.41 16.81
CA ALA A 333 -15.50 -17.77 17.99
C ALA A 333 -17.04 -17.69 17.97
N SER A 334 -17.62 -17.30 16.83
CA SER A 334 -19.06 -17.34 16.58
C SER A 334 -19.40 -17.00 15.13
N LEU A 335 -20.48 -17.55 14.58
CA LEU A 335 -21.06 -17.14 13.31
C LEU A 335 -22.31 -16.27 13.55
N ASP A 336 -22.25 -15.01 13.13
CA ASP A 336 -23.42 -14.12 13.15
C ASP A 336 -24.23 -14.31 11.87
N TRP A 337 -25.36 -15.01 11.99
CA TRP A 337 -26.23 -15.36 10.86
C TRP A 337 -27.42 -14.39 10.76
N GLN A 338 -27.49 -13.61 9.67
CA GLN A 338 -28.52 -12.60 9.44
C GLN A 338 -29.86 -13.26 9.07
N ALA A 339 -30.76 -13.44 10.05
CA ALA A 339 -32.02 -14.13 9.84
C ALA A 339 -32.95 -13.36 8.89
N SER A 340 -32.98 -12.03 8.97
CA SER A 340 -33.84 -11.20 8.11
C SER A 340 -33.55 -11.28 6.62
N SER A 341 -32.41 -11.84 6.21
CA SER A 341 -32.13 -12.14 4.80
C SER A 341 -33.00 -13.28 4.25
N TYR A 342 -33.59 -14.12 5.12
CA TYR A 342 -34.28 -15.37 4.75
C TYR A 342 -35.75 -15.39 5.14
N PHE A 343 -36.23 -14.39 5.88
CA PHE A 343 -37.63 -14.23 6.24
C PHE A 343 -38.12 -12.86 5.81
N SER A 344 -39.37 -12.78 5.36
CA SER A 344 -40.03 -11.52 5.01
C SER A 344 -41.47 -11.55 5.47
N ASP A 345 -41.99 -10.41 5.91
CA ASP A 345 -43.40 -10.28 6.19
C ASP A 345 -44.15 -9.71 4.98
N PRO A 346 -45.23 -10.36 4.49
CA PRO A 346 -46.01 -9.84 3.38
C PRO A 346 -46.67 -8.48 3.64
N ASP A 347 -46.98 -8.15 4.89
CA ASP A 347 -47.62 -6.90 5.31
C ASP A 347 -46.60 -5.81 5.67
N GLY A 348 -45.31 -6.17 5.73
CA GLY A 348 -44.20 -5.26 6.01
C GLY A 348 -43.93 -5.06 7.49
N ASP A 349 -44.53 -5.90 8.34
CA ASP A 349 -44.35 -5.87 9.79
C ASP A 349 -42.92 -6.28 10.20
N GLU A 350 -42.45 -5.72 11.32
CA GLU A 350 -41.12 -6.02 11.83
C GLU A 350 -41.09 -7.44 12.42
N LEU A 351 -40.07 -8.22 12.06
CA LEU A 351 -39.94 -9.61 12.48
C LEU A 351 -39.03 -9.77 13.70
N GLN A 352 -39.52 -10.51 14.68
CA GLN A 352 -38.73 -11.01 15.82
C GLN A 352 -38.35 -12.48 15.62
N PHE A 353 -37.10 -12.82 15.95
CA PHE A 353 -36.55 -14.15 15.77
C PHE A 353 -36.31 -14.87 17.09
N SER A 354 -36.48 -16.19 17.09
CA SER A 354 -36.11 -17.05 18.20
C SER A 354 -35.65 -18.42 17.69
N VAL A 355 -34.72 -19.05 18.40
CA VAL A 355 -34.34 -20.45 18.18
C VAL A 355 -35.12 -21.29 19.17
N ILE A 356 -36.04 -22.12 18.69
CA ILE A 356 -36.99 -22.86 19.54
C ILE A 356 -36.65 -24.34 19.71
N ALA A 357 -35.73 -24.86 18.90
CA ALA A 357 -35.17 -26.21 19.06
C ALA A 357 -33.77 -26.28 18.45
N GLY A 358 -32.90 -27.05 19.09
CA GLY A 358 -31.50 -27.24 18.72
C GLY A 358 -30.80 -28.08 19.79
N ASP A 359 -29.54 -28.44 19.54
CA ASP A 359 -28.67 -29.08 20.52
C ASP A 359 -27.57 -28.10 20.92
N GLU A 360 -27.75 -27.48 22.10
CA GLU A 360 -26.80 -26.52 22.66
C GLU A 360 -25.44 -27.15 23.00
N THR A 361 -25.33 -28.50 23.03
CA THR A 361 -24.05 -29.18 23.21
C THR A 361 -23.19 -29.21 21.94
N ILE A 362 -23.80 -28.98 20.76
CA ILE A 362 -23.11 -28.91 19.46
C ILE A 362 -22.97 -27.45 19.02
N VAL A 363 -24.06 -26.68 19.07
CA VAL A 363 -24.07 -25.24 18.75
C VAL A 363 -24.99 -24.53 19.74
N SER A 364 -24.44 -23.64 20.55
CA SER A 364 -25.26 -22.71 21.31
C SER A 364 -25.66 -21.54 20.43
N SER A 365 -26.84 -20.97 20.68
CA SER A 365 -27.38 -19.89 19.88
C SER A 365 -27.91 -18.77 20.75
N SER A 366 -27.73 -17.53 20.30
CA SER A 366 -28.32 -16.34 20.92
C SER A 366 -28.87 -15.44 19.83
N VAL A 367 -29.92 -14.69 20.14
CA VAL A 367 -30.56 -13.78 19.18
C VAL A 367 -30.39 -12.35 19.66
N VAL A 368 -29.84 -11.50 18.80
CA VAL A 368 -29.68 -10.06 19.04
C VAL A 368 -30.30 -9.32 17.85
N GLY A 369 -31.50 -8.78 18.06
CA GLY A 369 -32.28 -8.16 16.99
C GLY A 369 -32.59 -9.15 15.88
N GLN A 370 -32.04 -8.90 14.69
CA GLN A 370 -32.25 -9.72 13.48
C GLN A 370 -31.12 -10.73 13.21
N VAL A 371 -30.12 -10.78 14.10
CA VAL A 371 -28.95 -11.66 13.98
C VAL A 371 -29.08 -12.82 14.95
N ILE A 372 -28.85 -14.03 14.45
CA ILE A 372 -28.71 -15.24 15.27
C ILE A 372 -27.22 -15.57 15.34
N ARG A 373 -26.63 -15.35 16.51
CA ARG A 373 -25.24 -15.70 16.79
C ARG A 373 -25.15 -17.18 17.16
N LEU A 374 -24.40 -17.94 16.39
CA LEU A 374 -24.13 -19.36 16.58
C LEU A 374 -22.71 -19.53 17.14
N VAL A 375 -22.57 -20.23 18.26
CA VAL A 375 -21.27 -20.51 18.87
C VAL A 375 -21.05 -22.02 18.85
N PRO A 376 -20.05 -22.54 18.11
CA PRO A 376 -19.76 -23.96 18.09
C PRO A 376 -19.33 -24.46 19.48
N GLN A 377 -19.77 -25.65 19.86
CA GLN A 377 -19.52 -26.28 21.16
C GLN A 377 -18.91 -27.68 21.01
N ALA A 378 -19.33 -28.43 19.98
CA ALA A 378 -18.77 -29.74 19.64
C ALA A 378 -18.90 -30.04 18.15
N VAL A 379 -18.02 -30.90 17.63
CA VAL A 379 -18.10 -31.42 16.25
C VAL A 379 -19.37 -32.25 16.09
N GLY A 380 -20.13 -31.99 15.02
CA GLY A 380 -21.39 -32.68 14.75
C GLY A 380 -22.27 -31.94 13.76
N GLU A 381 -23.40 -32.54 13.40
CA GLU A 381 -24.42 -31.90 12.57
C GLU A 381 -25.70 -31.75 13.38
N ILE A 382 -26.28 -30.55 13.38
CA ILE A 382 -27.51 -30.22 14.08
C ILE A 382 -28.46 -29.47 13.16
N THR A 383 -29.77 -29.58 13.44
CA THR A 383 -30.79 -28.76 12.79
C THR A 383 -31.43 -27.85 13.82
N LEU A 384 -31.20 -26.54 13.68
CA LEU A 384 -31.87 -25.52 14.47
C LEU A 384 -33.26 -25.25 13.89
N THR A 385 -34.25 -25.07 14.76
CA THR A 385 -35.59 -24.61 14.37
C THR A 385 -35.71 -23.13 14.71
N ILE A 386 -35.75 -22.29 13.68
CA ILE A 386 -35.87 -20.84 13.78
C ILE A 386 -37.34 -20.47 13.67
N LYS A 387 -37.84 -19.63 14.56
CA LYS A 387 -39.19 -19.06 14.51
C LYS A 387 -39.10 -17.56 14.27
N ALA A 388 -39.77 -17.10 13.22
CA ALA A 388 -40.01 -15.68 12.96
C ALA A 388 -41.45 -15.34 13.37
N VAL A 389 -41.63 -14.24 14.08
CA VAL A 389 -42.93 -13.76 14.60
C VAL A 389 -43.08 -12.29 14.23
N ASP A 390 -44.22 -11.90 13.67
CA ASP A 390 -44.56 -10.50 13.47
C ASP A 390 -45.06 -9.85 14.79
N ASP A 391 -45.28 -8.54 14.76
CA ASP A 391 -45.78 -7.77 15.91
C ASP A 391 -47.24 -8.11 16.30
N GLN A 392 -47.99 -8.70 15.37
CA GLN A 392 -49.37 -9.16 15.54
C GLN A 392 -49.47 -10.63 16.00
N GLY A 393 -48.35 -11.30 16.22
CA GLY A 393 -48.24 -12.66 16.75
C GLY A 393 -48.41 -13.79 15.72
N ALA A 394 -48.54 -13.51 14.42
CA ALA A 394 -48.44 -14.55 13.42
C ALA A 394 -46.98 -14.97 13.21
N SER A 395 -46.77 -16.23 12.83
CA SER A 395 -45.41 -16.80 12.82
C SER A 395 -45.22 -17.92 11.83
N VAL A 396 -43.96 -18.12 11.45
CA VAL A 396 -43.48 -19.24 10.64
C VAL A 396 -42.24 -19.84 11.30
N THR A 397 -42.04 -21.16 11.12
CA THR A 397 -40.80 -21.80 11.53
C THR A 397 -40.07 -22.41 10.34
N ALA A 398 -38.74 -22.37 10.40
CA ALA A 398 -37.86 -22.93 9.39
C ALA A 398 -36.73 -23.72 10.06
N LYS A 399 -36.14 -24.65 9.31
CA LYS A 399 -35.03 -25.47 9.76
C LYS A 399 -33.72 -24.99 9.14
N LEU A 400 -32.74 -24.69 9.97
CA LEU A 400 -31.37 -24.36 9.57
C LEU A 400 -30.47 -25.53 9.93
N LYS A 401 -29.86 -26.19 8.95
CA LYS A 401 -28.82 -27.18 9.26
C LYS A 401 -27.50 -26.47 9.52
N VAL A 402 -26.82 -26.89 10.57
CA VAL A 402 -25.50 -26.39 10.95
C VAL A 402 -24.60 -27.59 11.18
N LYS A 403 -23.47 -27.62 10.48
CA LYS A 403 -22.45 -28.65 10.63
C LYS A 403 -21.21 -28.02 11.23
N VAL A 404 -20.84 -28.49 12.42
CA VAL A 404 -19.61 -28.12 13.11
C VAL A 404 -18.54 -29.13 12.76
N LEU A 405 -17.45 -28.66 12.19
CA LEU A 405 -16.30 -29.46 11.80
C LEU A 405 -15.15 -29.26 12.78
N ALA A 406 -14.31 -30.28 12.96
CA ALA A 406 -13.01 -30.07 13.59
C ALA A 406 -12.17 -29.16 12.68
N ASN A 407 -11.44 -28.20 13.27
CA ASN A 407 -10.37 -27.55 12.53
C ASN A 407 -9.19 -28.51 12.49
N THR A 408 -8.91 -29.14 11.36
CA THR A 408 -7.76 -30.03 11.18
C THR A 408 -6.61 -29.27 10.54
N ILE A 409 -5.38 -29.76 10.68
CA ILE A 409 -4.20 -29.11 10.06
C ILE A 409 -4.39 -28.97 8.54
N SER A 410 -4.87 -30.01 7.87
CA SER A 410 -5.16 -30.04 6.43
C SER A 410 -6.30 -29.11 5.99
N ARG A 411 -7.20 -28.74 6.91
CA ARG A 411 -8.27 -27.76 6.66
C ARG A 411 -7.79 -26.33 6.88
N GLN A 412 -7.00 -26.11 7.94
CA GLN A 412 -6.42 -24.80 8.24
C GLN A 412 -5.43 -24.39 7.16
N PHE A 413 -4.59 -25.31 6.70
CA PHE A 413 -3.55 -25.07 5.70
C PHE A 413 -3.82 -25.92 4.45
N PRO A 414 -4.47 -25.37 3.40
CA PRO A 414 -4.79 -26.11 2.18
C PRO A 414 -3.57 -26.58 1.38
N ASP A 415 -2.43 -25.88 1.49
CA ASP A 415 -1.17 -26.30 0.89
C ASP A 415 -0.63 -27.55 1.61
N PRO A 416 -0.46 -28.70 0.92
CA PRO A 416 -0.05 -29.94 1.55
C PRO A 416 1.38 -29.91 2.10
N HIS A 417 2.25 -29.05 1.57
CA HIS A 417 3.61 -28.89 2.05
C HIS A 417 3.62 -28.06 3.34
N LEU A 418 2.82 -26.99 3.40
CA LEU A 418 2.64 -26.21 4.63
C LEU A 418 1.94 -27.04 5.72
N ALA A 419 0.84 -27.72 5.40
CA ALA A 419 0.16 -28.62 6.32
C ALA A 419 1.10 -29.71 6.83
N GLY A 420 1.89 -30.31 5.95
CA GLY A 420 2.90 -31.31 6.31
C GLY A 420 4.00 -30.75 7.21
N ALA A 421 4.48 -29.54 6.96
CA ALA A 421 5.47 -28.87 7.80
C ALA A 421 4.92 -28.58 9.21
N ILE A 422 3.69 -28.08 9.32
CA ILE A 422 3.03 -27.84 10.60
C ILE A 422 2.76 -29.16 11.34
N ALA A 423 2.26 -30.18 10.64
CA ALA A 423 2.02 -31.50 11.21
C ALA A 423 3.33 -32.13 11.73
N TYR A 424 4.42 -32.02 10.97
CA TYR A 424 5.74 -32.46 11.40
C TYR A 424 6.23 -31.72 12.64
N TRP A 425 6.09 -30.40 12.67
CA TRP A 425 6.49 -29.56 13.80
C TRP A 425 5.71 -29.89 15.07
N LEU A 426 4.40 -30.12 14.96
CA LEU A 426 3.53 -30.51 16.06
C LEU A 426 3.60 -32.00 16.41
N GLN A 427 4.27 -32.83 15.60
CA GLN A 427 4.30 -34.29 15.69
C GLN A 427 2.90 -34.93 15.61
N LYS A 428 2.08 -34.45 14.68
CA LYS A 428 0.69 -34.86 14.45
C LYS A 428 0.47 -35.37 13.03
N ASP A 429 -0.66 -36.02 12.79
CA ASP A 429 -1.15 -36.28 11.44
C ASP A 429 -1.80 -35.00 10.86
N VAL A 430 -1.81 -34.83 9.55
CA VAL A 430 -2.42 -33.67 8.89
C VAL A 430 -3.93 -33.62 9.10
N ASP A 431 -4.58 -34.76 9.35
CA ASP A 431 -6.01 -34.81 9.65
C ASP A 431 -6.34 -34.69 11.15
N ASP A 432 -5.33 -34.51 12.01
CA ASP A 432 -5.57 -34.27 13.43
C ASP A 432 -6.11 -32.85 13.68
N PRO A 433 -6.95 -32.66 14.72
CA PRO A 433 -7.44 -31.34 15.11
C PRO A 433 -6.29 -30.39 15.46
N LEU A 434 -6.44 -29.11 15.16
CA LEU A 434 -5.49 -28.04 15.44
C LEU A 434 -6.15 -27.00 16.34
N THR A 435 -5.41 -26.53 17.34
CA THR A 435 -5.81 -25.39 18.17
C THR A 435 -4.72 -24.33 18.22
N LYS A 436 -5.12 -23.08 18.45
CA LYS A 436 -4.18 -21.98 18.62
C LYS A 436 -3.29 -22.14 19.87
N ASP A 437 -3.80 -22.77 20.92
CA ASP A 437 -3.04 -23.07 22.14
C ASP A 437 -1.90 -24.07 21.87
N GLU A 438 -2.14 -25.11 21.07
CA GLU A 438 -1.08 -26.05 20.65
C GLU A 438 0.03 -25.34 19.87
N LEU A 439 -0.32 -24.41 18.97
CA LEU A 439 0.65 -23.59 18.25
C LEU A 439 1.45 -22.70 19.21
N ALA A 440 0.77 -22.08 20.18
CA ALA A 440 1.42 -21.24 21.20
C ALA A 440 2.41 -22.06 22.06
N GLU A 441 2.04 -23.26 22.49
CA GLU A 441 2.91 -24.17 23.25
C GLU A 441 4.11 -24.63 22.42
N ALA A 442 3.91 -24.95 21.14
CA ALA A 442 4.99 -25.33 20.24
C ALA A 442 5.99 -24.18 20.02
N LEU A 443 5.53 -22.93 19.90
CA LEU A 443 6.39 -21.75 19.79
C LEU A 443 7.26 -21.51 21.03
N VAL A 444 6.81 -21.90 22.23
CA VAL A 444 7.67 -21.83 23.42
C VAL A 444 8.91 -22.70 23.26
N GLN A 445 8.78 -23.87 22.62
CA GLN A 445 9.90 -24.80 22.42
C GLN A 445 10.90 -24.29 21.39
N THR A 446 10.43 -23.53 20.39
CA THR A 446 11.28 -22.93 19.36
C THR A 446 11.70 -21.50 19.67
N ASN A 447 11.33 -20.98 20.86
CA ASN A 447 11.54 -19.58 21.24
C ASN A 447 10.94 -18.58 20.20
N GLY A 448 9.80 -18.93 19.62
CA GLY A 448 9.08 -18.14 18.62
C GLY A 448 9.51 -18.38 17.18
N GLY A 449 10.38 -19.36 16.92
CA GLY A 449 10.84 -19.70 15.57
C GLY A 449 9.87 -20.60 14.79
N LEU A 450 9.61 -20.23 13.53
CA LEU A 450 8.87 -21.02 12.54
C LEU A 450 9.78 -21.26 11.32
N TYR A 451 10.07 -22.53 11.00
CA TYR A 451 11.04 -22.87 9.94
C TYR A 451 10.47 -23.94 9.01
N ALA A 452 10.36 -23.64 7.71
CA ALA A 452 9.93 -24.59 6.69
C ALA A 452 10.64 -24.31 5.35
N ARG A 453 11.98 -24.37 5.36
CA ARG A 453 12.81 -24.12 4.17
C ARG A 453 12.69 -25.24 3.14
N ASN A 454 12.72 -24.91 1.85
CA ASN A 454 12.76 -25.89 0.76
C ASN A 454 11.67 -26.98 0.86
N ALA A 455 10.50 -26.61 1.36
CA ALA A 455 9.39 -27.52 1.59
C ALA A 455 8.49 -27.67 0.36
N GLY A 456 8.58 -26.75 -0.61
CA GLY A 456 7.68 -26.67 -1.77
C GLY A 456 6.37 -25.96 -1.45
N ILE A 457 6.38 -25.08 -0.44
CA ILE A 457 5.20 -24.30 -0.04
C ILE A 457 4.91 -23.26 -1.11
N SER A 458 3.66 -23.16 -1.57
CA SER A 458 3.26 -22.19 -2.59
C SER A 458 2.11 -21.28 -2.12
N ASP A 459 1.31 -21.76 -1.18
CA ASP A 459 0.15 -21.06 -0.63
C ASP A 459 0.26 -20.96 0.90
N LEU A 460 0.16 -19.72 1.40
CA LEU A 460 0.23 -19.37 2.82
C LEU A 460 -1.16 -19.24 3.46
N THR A 461 -2.23 -19.66 2.79
CA THR A 461 -3.57 -19.68 3.37
C THR A 461 -3.55 -20.42 4.71
N GLY A 462 -4.10 -19.79 5.75
CA GLY A 462 -4.18 -20.34 7.09
C GLY A 462 -3.16 -19.80 8.08
N VAL A 463 -2.10 -19.11 7.62
CA VAL A 463 -1.03 -18.60 8.50
C VAL A 463 -1.51 -17.49 9.44
N GLU A 464 -2.66 -16.87 9.19
CA GLU A 464 -3.26 -15.86 10.06
C GLU A 464 -3.58 -16.38 11.47
N ILE A 465 -3.74 -17.71 11.64
CA ILE A 465 -3.90 -18.33 12.96
C ILE A 465 -2.76 -17.99 13.92
N PHE A 466 -1.58 -17.72 13.37
CA PHE A 466 -0.38 -17.36 14.12
C PHE A 466 -0.34 -15.89 14.57
N LYS A 467 -1.16 -14.98 13.99
CA LYS A 467 -1.16 -13.56 14.39
C LYS A 467 -1.51 -13.41 15.87
N GLY A 468 -0.78 -12.54 16.57
CA GLY A 468 -0.87 -12.37 18.02
C GLY A 468 -0.20 -13.46 18.87
N LEU A 469 0.45 -14.46 18.27
CA LEU A 469 1.35 -15.37 18.99
C LEU A 469 2.76 -14.80 19.09
N ASN A 470 3.58 -15.39 19.96
CA ASN A 470 4.96 -14.95 20.18
C ASN A 470 5.91 -15.49 19.09
N ILE A 471 5.69 -15.09 17.83
CA ILE A 471 6.60 -15.38 16.73
C ILE A 471 7.68 -14.31 16.69
N THR A 472 8.93 -14.77 16.64
CA THR A 472 10.13 -13.94 16.66
C THR A 472 10.99 -14.15 15.44
N GLU A 473 10.99 -15.37 14.88
CA GLU A 473 11.80 -15.73 13.71
C GLU A 473 10.92 -16.53 12.73
N ILE A 474 10.88 -16.12 11.46
CA ILE A 474 10.22 -16.88 10.38
C ILE A 474 11.23 -17.15 9.28
N ASP A 475 11.31 -18.41 8.86
CA ASP A 475 12.12 -18.84 7.73
C ASP A 475 11.33 -19.75 6.79
N LEU A 476 10.97 -19.18 5.65
CA LEU A 476 10.29 -19.88 4.57
C LEU A 476 11.13 -19.78 3.28
N SER A 477 12.44 -19.70 3.41
CA SER A 477 13.36 -19.61 2.28
C SER A 477 13.33 -20.85 1.36
N GLY A 478 13.53 -20.65 0.07
CA GLY A 478 13.61 -21.72 -0.93
C GLY A 478 12.27 -22.40 -1.24
N ASN A 479 11.16 -21.69 -1.15
CA ASN A 479 9.82 -22.22 -1.45
C ASN A 479 9.29 -21.63 -2.78
N ASP A 480 8.01 -21.83 -3.09
CA ASP A 480 7.34 -21.38 -4.30
C ASP A 480 6.30 -20.27 -4.00
N ILE A 481 6.52 -19.50 -2.93
CA ILE A 481 5.57 -18.48 -2.45
C ILE A 481 5.57 -17.29 -3.40
N SER A 482 4.39 -16.87 -3.86
CA SER A 482 4.23 -15.75 -4.80
C SER A 482 3.81 -14.42 -4.16
N LYS A 483 3.18 -14.48 -2.97
CA LYS A 483 2.75 -13.32 -2.17
C LYS A 483 2.87 -13.63 -0.69
N ALA A 484 3.25 -12.65 0.11
CA ALA A 484 3.31 -12.79 1.57
C ALA A 484 2.83 -11.51 2.28
N ASP A 485 2.16 -11.69 3.42
CA ASP A 485 1.77 -10.61 4.31
C ASP A 485 2.26 -10.92 5.72
N ALA A 486 3.30 -10.22 6.15
CA ALA A 486 3.89 -10.36 7.47
C ALA A 486 3.28 -9.38 8.50
N SER A 487 2.28 -8.58 8.12
CA SER A 487 1.62 -7.66 9.06
C SER A 487 0.96 -8.43 10.21
N GLY A 488 1.01 -7.86 11.43
CA GLY A 488 0.43 -8.46 12.63
C GLY A 488 1.29 -9.55 13.30
N PHE A 489 2.55 -9.70 12.86
CA PHE A 489 3.59 -10.43 13.60
C PHE A 489 4.44 -9.46 14.42
N ASP A 490 3.82 -8.74 15.35
CA ASP A 490 4.38 -7.59 16.09
C ASP A 490 5.65 -7.87 16.93
N ARG A 491 6.06 -9.14 17.05
CA ARG A 491 7.27 -9.57 17.78
C ARG A 491 8.36 -10.12 16.86
N LEU A 492 8.12 -10.12 15.56
CA LEU A 492 9.04 -10.64 14.56
C LEU A 492 10.29 -9.77 14.50
N ASN A 493 11.45 -10.38 14.74
CA ASN A 493 12.75 -9.73 14.64
C ASN A 493 13.59 -10.27 13.47
N TRP A 494 13.24 -11.42 12.93
CA TRP A 494 13.99 -12.07 11.86
C TRP A 494 13.02 -12.70 10.84
N LEU A 495 13.12 -12.28 9.58
CA LEU A 495 12.31 -12.78 8.48
C LEU A 495 13.18 -13.15 7.29
N ASP A 496 13.10 -14.40 6.85
CA ASP A 496 13.73 -14.87 5.62
C ASP A 496 12.71 -15.53 4.69
N LEU A 497 12.50 -14.86 3.56
CA LEU A 497 11.67 -15.28 2.44
C LEU A 497 12.49 -15.39 1.15
N SER A 498 13.81 -15.53 1.26
CA SER A 498 14.70 -15.60 0.11
C SER A 498 14.44 -16.84 -0.75
N GLY A 499 14.73 -16.75 -2.04
CA GLY A 499 14.59 -17.88 -2.97
C GLY A 499 13.14 -18.35 -3.14
N ASN A 500 12.21 -17.40 -3.22
CA ASN A 500 10.80 -17.65 -3.49
C ASN A 500 10.42 -17.07 -4.87
N GLN A 501 9.12 -16.91 -5.14
CA GLN A 501 8.59 -16.31 -6.36
C GLN A 501 7.83 -15.01 -6.04
N LEU A 502 8.21 -14.31 -4.96
CA LEU A 502 7.47 -13.16 -4.45
C LEU A 502 7.42 -12.04 -5.49
N THR A 503 6.21 -11.60 -5.82
CA THR A 503 5.94 -10.41 -6.63
C THR A 503 5.37 -9.27 -5.78
N GLU A 504 4.87 -9.60 -4.58
CA GLU A 504 4.26 -8.68 -3.64
C GLU A 504 4.55 -9.17 -2.21
N ILE A 505 4.95 -8.25 -1.34
CA ILE A 505 5.13 -8.52 0.08
C ILE A 505 4.69 -7.31 0.91
N ASN A 506 4.02 -7.56 2.04
CA ASN A 506 3.77 -6.56 3.06
C ASN A 506 4.61 -6.86 4.33
N VAL A 507 5.52 -5.95 4.67
CA VAL A 507 6.34 -5.98 5.89
C VAL A 507 6.19 -4.70 6.71
N THR A 508 5.28 -3.78 6.36
CA THR A 508 5.18 -2.48 7.03
C THR A 508 4.81 -2.64 8.50
N GLU A 509 5.21 -1.67 9.33
CA GLU A 509 4.89 -1.60 10.77
C GLU A 509 5.53 -2.70 11.64
N LEU A 510 6.48 -3.48 11.12
CA LEU A 510 7.26 -4.44 11.91
C LEU A 510 8.44 -3.74 12.62
N ASP A 511 8.11 -2.89 13.60
CA ASP A 511 9.08 -2.02 14.31
C ASP A 511 10.22 -2.76 15.02
N GLN A 512 10.01 -4.03 15.41
CA GLN A 512 11.01 -4.91 16.04
C GLN A 512 11.87 -5.70 15.03
N LEU A 513 11.61 -5.59 13.73
CA LEU A 513 12.33 -6.37 12.72
C LEU A 513 13.78 -5.90 12.61
N GLU A 514 14.73 -6.78 12.89
CA GLU A 514 16.18 -6.49 12.83
C GLU A 514 16.81 -7.06 11.55
N TYR A 515 16.27 -8.16 11.02
CA TYR A 515 16.77 -8.84 9.82
C TYR A 515 15.62 -9.15 8.85
N LEU A 516 15.80 -8.72 7.60
CA LEU A 516 14.89 -9.00 6.50
C LEU A 516 15.67 -9.49 5.27
N ASN A 517 15.42 -10.73 4.86
CA ASN A 517 15.97 -11.29 3.63
C ASN A 517 14.86 -11.64 2.63
N LEU A 518 14.90 -10.93 1.49
CA LEU A 518 14.01 -11.04 0.35
C LEU A 518 14.77 -11.38 -0.95
N ALA A 519 16.05 -11.76 -0.82
CA ALA A 519 16.92 -12.12 -1.94
C ALA A 519 16.29 -13.16 -2.88
N ASN A 520 16.63 -13.13 -4.16
CA ASN A 520 16.22 -14.13 -5.14
C ASN A 520 14.68 -14.29 -5.21
N ASN A 521 13.99 -13.20 -5.48
CA ASN A 521 12.55 -13.14 -5.70
C ASN A 521 12.26 -12.39 -7.01
N ARG A 522 11.01 -11.94 -7.22
CA ARG A 522 10.57 -11.16 -8.40
C ARG A 522 9.93 -9.84 -7.97
N LEU A 523 10.45 -9.25 -6.90
CA LEU A 523 9.91 -8.01 -6.35
C LEU A 523 10.33 -6.85 -7.24
N ALA A 524 9.36 -6.10 -7.75
CA ALA A 524 9.59 -4.86 -8.49
C ALA A 524 9.57 -3.62 -7.57
N LEU A 525 8.92 -3.74 -6.40
CA LEU A 525 8.83 -2.72 -5.36
C LEU A 525 8.72 -3.38 -3.99
N VAL A 526 9.31 -2.74 -2.98
CA VAL A 526 9.15 -3.08 -1.56
C VAL A 526 8.98 -1.79 -0.76
N ASP A 527 8.06 -1.82 0.21
CA ASP A 527 7.89 -0.78 1.22
C ASP A 527 8.44 -1.29 2.56
N VAL A 528 9.47 -0.60 3.06
CA VAL A 528 10.15 -0.87 4.33
C VAL A 528 9.88 0.23 5.37
N SER A 529 8.85 1.05 5.17
CA SER A 529 8.46 2.10 6.10
C SER A 529 8.08 1.52 7.46
N GLY A 530 8.50 2.21 8.52
CA GLY A 530 8.24 1.79 9.90
C GLY A 530 9.17 0.69 10.45
N LEU A 531 10.10 0.14 9.64
CA LEU A 531 11.08 -0.86 10.07
C LEU A 531 12.27 -0.23 10.83
N HIS A 532 12.00 0.58 11.85
CA HIS A 532 13.01 1.43 12.50
C HIS A 532 14.17 0.66 13.15
N SER A 533 13.96 -0.59 13.57
CA SER A 533 15.00 -1.44 14.17
C SER A 533 15.79 -2.26 13.14
N LEU A 534 15.51 -2.11 11.84
CA LEU A 534 16.12 -2.95 10.81
C LEU A 534 17.61 -2.68 10.67
N GLN A 535 18.41 -3.73 10.79
CA GLN A 535 19.87 -3.68 10.74
C GLN A 535 20.40 -4.31 9.45
N GLU A 536 19.75 -5.37 8.97
CA GLU A 536 20.16 -6.10 7.78
C GLU A 536 18.97 -6.23 6.81
N LEU A 537 19.15 -5.71 5.60
CA LEU A 537 18.18 -5.80 4.51
C LEU A 537 18.86 -6.35 3.25
N ASP A 538 18.47 -7.56 2.86
CA ASP A 538 18.94 -8.21 1.64
C ASP A 538 17.78 -8.35 0.65
N MET A 539 17.91 -7.71 -0.50
CA MET A 539 16.94 -7.75 -1.60
C MET A 539 17.64 -8.03 -2.93
N ASN A 540 18.80 -8.68 -2.90
CA ASN A 540 19.53 -8.96 -4.13
C ASN A 540 18.74 -9.86 -5.08
N SER A 541 19.10 -9.84 -6.36
CA SER A 541 18.49 -10.73 -7.37
C SER A 541 16.95 -10.64 -7.36
N ASN A 542 16.46 -9.42 -7.50
CA ASN A 542 15.04 -9.12 -7.64
C ASN A 542 14.81 -8.34 -8.95
N GLU A 543 13.61 -7.81 -9.13
CA GLU A 543 13.22 -7.00 -10.29
C GLU A 543 13.07 -5.52 -9.90
N LEU A 544 13.70 -5.09 -8.80
CA LEU A 544 13.57 -3.73 -8.30
C LEU A 544 14.09 -2.76 -9.35
N VAL A 545 13.31 -1.73 -9.61
CA VAL A 545 13.72 -0.60 -10.47
C VAL A 545 14.10 0.63 -9.65
N HIS A 546 13.74 0.63 -8.36
CA HIS A 546 14.06 1.69 -7.41
C HIS A 546 14.58 1.16 -6.09
N LEU A 547 15.27 2.00 -5.32
CA LEU A 547 15.49 1.71 -3.90
C LEU A 547 14.13 1.60 -3.18
N PRO A 548 14.02 0.77 -2.12
CA PRO A 548 12.75 0.58 -1.42
C PRO A 548 12.18 1.86 -0.82
N ILE A 549 10.85 1.96 -0.77
CA ILE A 549 10.16 3.04 -0.07
C ILE A 549 10.45 2.93 1.42
N GLY A 550 10.75 4.05 2.10
CA GLY A 550 11.07 4.06 3.53
C GLY A 550 12.53 3.73 3.86
N ILE A 551 13.38 3.41 2.88
CA ILE A 551 14.80 3.05 3.14
C ILE A 551 15.58 4.16 3.89
N ALA A 552 15.20 5.43 3.70
CA ALA A 552 15.81 6.57 4.38
C ALA A 552 15.52 6.59 5.89
N GLU A 553 14.37 6.05 6.31
CA GLU A 553 13.89 6.00 7.69
C GLU A 553 14.61 4.95 8.54
N LEU A 554 15.28 4.00 7.89
CA LEU A 554 16.01 2.91 8.54
C LEU A 554 17.29 3.42 9.19
N SER A 555 17.16 4.03 10.37
CA SER A 555 18.28 4.68 11.09
C SER A 555 19.32 3.68 11.60
N ASP A 556 18.90 2.44 11.88
CA ASP A 556 19.74 1.39 12.44
C ASP A 556 20.33 0.45 11.37
N LEU A 557 20.06 0.73 10.08
CA LEU A 557 20.49 -0.09 8.96
C LEU A 557 22.02 -0.08 8.82
N GLN A 558 22.60 -1.27 8.87
CA GLN A 558 24.04 -1.53 8.81
C GLN A 558 24.45 -2.29 7.55
N TYR A 559 23.54 -3.11 7.00
CA TYR A 559 23.76 -3.87 5.77
C TYR A 559 22.58 -3.69 4.81
N LEU A 560 22.90 -3.37 3.56
CA LEU A 560 21.95 -3.27 2.46
C LEU A 560 22.53 -3.91 1.20
N ASP A 561 21.91 -4.98 0.72
CA ASP A 561 22.23 -5.56 -0.58
C ASP A 561 21.04 -5.38 -1.53
N VAL A 562 21.25 -4.62 -2.59
CA VAL A 562 20.29 -4.37 -3.67
C VAL A 562 20.89 -4.72 -5.03
N SER A 563 22.01 -5.45 -5.05
CA SER A 563 22.66 -5.92 -6.27
C SER A 563 21.76 -6.84 -7.09
N ASN A 564 22.08 -7.03 -8.36
CA ASN A 564 21.36 -7.87 -9.31
C ASN A 564 19.88 -7.52 -9.42
N ASN A 565 19.59 -6.22 -9.34
CA ASN A 565 18.28 -5.67 -9.62
C ASN A 565 18.31 -4.89 -10.95
N SER A 566 17.19 -4.30 -11.32
CA SER A 566 17.10 -3.34 -12.42
C SER A 566 17.12 -1.90 -11.92
N ILE A 567 17.67 -1.66 -10.72
CA ILE A 567 17.76 -0.32 -10.17
C ILE A 567 18.76 0.44 -11.01
N SER A 568 18.36 1.64 -11.42
CA SER A 568 19.24 2.57 -12.10
C SER A 568 19.44 3.75 -11.16
N LEU A 569 20.57 3.82 -10.44
CA LEU A 569 20.91 4.99 -9.60
C LEU A 569 21.00 6.29 -10.40
N ARG A 570 21.08 6.18 -11.73
CA ARG A 570 21.00 7.30 -12.67
C ARG A 570 19.58 7.84 -12.84
N GLU A 571 18.55 7.03 -12.57
CA GLU A 571 17.11 7.36 -12.66
C GLU A 571 16.43 7.44 -11.28
N GLU A 572 17.10 7.01 -10.21
CA GLU A 572 16.68 7.28 -8.84
C GLU A 572 16.58 8.80 -8.60
N PRO A 573 15.50 9.31 -7.98
CA PRO A 573 15.35 10.74 -7.73
C PRO A 573 16.36 11.29 -6.71
N ASP A 574 17.19 10.46 -6.07
CA ASP A 574 18.02 10.89 -4.95
C ASP A 574 19.40 10.21 -4.89
N PHE A 575 20.34 10.64 -5.76
CA PHE A 575 21.77 10.33 -5.62
C PHE A 575 22.30 10.65 -4.21
N THR A 576 21.70 11.62 -3.51
CA THR A 576 22.01 11.94 -2.11
C THR A 576 21.67 10.80 -1.18
N LEU A 577 20.56 10.09 -1.42
CA LEU A 577 20.18 8.93 -0.63
C LEU A 577 21.16 7.79 -0.83
N HIS A 578 21.50 7.47 -2.08
CA HIS A 578 22.54 6.49 -2.39
C HIS A 578 23.89 6.86 -1.76
N HIS A 579 24.34 8.12 -1.90
CA HIS A 579 25.55 8.62 -1.27
C HIS A 579 25.48 8.60 0.27
N THR A 580 24.31 8.88 0.84
CA THR A 580 24.07 8.80 2.30
C THR A 580 24.13 7.35 2.77
N LEU A 581 23.59 6.42 1.99
CA LEU A 581 23.67 4.99 2.26
C LEU A 581 25.12 4.52 2.19
N LEU A 582 25.91 4.93 1.19
CA LEU A 582 27.35 4.67 1.12
C LEU A 582 28.12 5.21 2.34
N GLN A 583 27.72 6.36 2.88
CA GLN A 583 28.37 6.95 4.05
C GLN A 583 27.91 6.35 5.39
N ARG A 584 26.66 5.88 5.48
CA ARG A 584 26.00 5.49 6.73
C ARG A 584 25.93 3.98 6.92
N VAL A 585 25.72 3.23 5.85
CA VAL A 585 25.60 1.77 5.85
C VAL A 585 27.01 1.18 5.78
N TYR A 586 27.31 0.24 6.66
CA TYR A 586 28.63 -0.38 6.74
C TYR A 586 28.95 -1.20 5.48
N MET A 587 27.93 -1.84 4.90
CA MET A 587 28.06 -2.65 3.70
C MET A 587 26.83 -2.41 2.81
N TYR A 588 27.08 -1.77 1.66
CA TYR A 588 26.09 -1.36 0.67
C TYR A 588 26.50 -1.93 -0.68
N ASP A 589 25.72 -2.86 -1.23
CA ASP A 589 26.00 -3.54 -2.50
C ASP A 589 24.98 -3.12 -3.59
N PHE A 590 25.50 -2.65 -4.74
CA PHE A 590 24.77 -2.15 -5.91
C PHE A 590 25.53 -2.47 -7.23
N ASP A 591 24.85 -2.55 -8.38
CA ASP A 591 25.41 -2.89 -9.70
C ASP A 591 25.36 -1.67 -10.67
N ASP A 592 26.29 -1.29 -11.59
CA ASP A 592 27.52 -1.91 -12.13
C ASP A 592 28.19 -1.02 -13.26
N ALA A 593 28.40 0.29 -13.09
CA ALA A 593 28.94 1.17 -14.15
C ALA A 593 30.43 1.54 -14.00
N PRO A 594 31.20 1.78 -15.10
CA PRO A 594 32.55 2.30 -15.02
C PRO A 594 32.71 3.76 -14.62
N PRO A 595 33.88 4.14 -14.05
CA PRO A 595 34.26 5.52 -13.96
C PRO A 595 34.48 6.07 -15.36
N VAL A 596 34.32 7.38 -15.50
CA VAL A 596 34.33 8.08 -16.79
C VAL A 596 35.43 9.15 -16.79
N LEU A 597 36.09 9.33 -17.93
CA LEU A 597 37.07 10.40 -18.14
C LEU A 597 36.35 11.75 -18.27
N VAL A 598 36.81 12.77 -17.53
CA VAL A 598 36.19 14.11 -17.47
C VAL A 598 36.99 15.17 -18.24
N GLU A 599 38.18 15.58 -17.76
CA GLU A 599 39.04 16.58 -18.41
C GLU A 599 40.53 16.30 -18.20
N ALA A 600 41.33 16.55 -19.23
CA ALA A 600 42.78 16.46 -19.16
C ALA A 600 43.42 17.84 -18.89
N PRO A 601 44.38 17.97 -17.95
CA PRO A 601 45.11 19.21 -17.72
C PRO A 601 45.87 19.69 -18.97
N ALA A 602 45.74 20.97 -19.33
CA ALA A 602 46.36 21.57 -20.52
C ALA A 602 47.46 22.60 -20.22
N GLY A 603 48.36 22.82 -21.18
CA GLY A 603 49.37 23.89 -21.11
C GLY A 603 50.56 23.60 -20.20
N ASN A 604 50.78 22.34 -19.82
CA ASN A 604 51.87 21.94 -18.95
C ASN A 604 53.19 22.04 -19.71
N THR A 605 54.15 22.79 -19.17
CA THR A 605 55.51 22.89 -19.73
C THR A 605 56.52 22.45 -18.68
N ALA A 606 57.36 21.47 -19.02
CA ALA A 606 58.48 21.04 -18.19
C ALA A 606 59.80 21.43 -18.87
N TYR A 607 60.78 21.86 -18.07
CA TYR A 607 62.06 22.35 -18.57
C TYR A 607 63.20 21.39 -18.27
N VAL A 608 64.08 21.14 -19.24
CA VAL A 608 65.27 20.29 -19.07
C VAL A 608 66.22 20.94 -18.07
N ASN A 609 66.69 20.15 -17.09
CA ASN A 609 67.45 20.60 -15.91
C ASN A 609 66.68 21.52 -14.93
N GLY A 610 65.38 21.74 -15.16
CA GLY A 610 64.48 22.38 -14.19
C GLY A 610 63.97 21.40 -13.12
N ASP A 611 63.18 21.94 -12.19
CA ASP A 611 62.47 21.14 -11.19
C ASP A 611 61.31 20.35 -11.80
N GLU A 612 60.86 19.32 -11.10
CA GLU A 612 59.71 18.51 -11.47
C GLU A 612 58.41 19.34 -11.38
N ILE A 613 57.55 19.23 -12.38
CA ILE A 613 56.24 19.91 -12.36
C ILE A 613 55.18 19.01 -11.74
N GLU A 614 54.27 19.58 -10.97
CA GLU A 614 53.13 18.92 -10.33
C GLU A 614 51.84 19.30 -11.09
N ILE A 615 51.05 18.30 -11.45
CA ILE A 615 49.80 18.40 -12.20
C ILE A 615 48.70 17.70 -11.38
N ASP A 616 47.62 18.40 -11.03
CA ASP A 616 46.51 17.82 -10.27
C ASP A 616 45.52 17.09 -11.19
N LEU A 617 45.28 15.81 -10.92
CA LEU A 617 44.40 14.89 -11.66
C LEU A 617 43.15 14.50 -10.87
N SER A 618 42.89 15.08 -9.69
CA SER A 618 41.68 14.79 -8.88
C SER A 618 40.36 15.06 -9.59
N PHE A 619 40.43 15.79 -10.72
CA PHE A 619 39.31 16.13 -11.58
C PHE A 619 39.31 15.35 -12.91
N MET A 620 40.28 14.47 -13.13
CA MET A 620 40.46 13.81 -14.42
C MET A 620 39.42 12.71 -14.66
N PHE A 621 38.93 12.05 -13.61
CA PHE A 621 37.95 10.97 -13.70
C PHE A 621 36.90 11.07 -12.60
N GLU A 622 35.75 10.45 -12.83
CA GLU A 622 34.59 10.41 -11.93
C GLU A 622 34.00 8.99 -11.89
N ASP A 623 33.48 8.54 -10.74
CA ASP A 623 32.80 7.25 -10.54
C ASP A 623 31.36 7.48 -10.03
N GLU A 624 30.46 6.55 -10.37
CA GLU A 624 29.04 6.62 -10.03
C GLU A 624 28.73 6.25 -8.58
N ASP A 625 29.53 5.38 -7.93
CA ASP A 625 29.24 4.83 -6.61
C ASP A 625 30.12 5.41 -5.49
N ASP A 626 30.81 6.55 -5.71
CA ASP A 626 31.78 7.02 -4.73
C ASP A 626 32.23 8.50 -4.82
N ALA A 627 32.81 9.05 -3.74
CA ALA A 627 33.39 10.40 -3.75
C ALA A 627 34.75 10.42 -4.48
N ARG A 628 34.95 11.31 -5.48
CA ARG A 628 36.13 11.48 -6.39
C ARG A 628 37.55 11.22 -5.82
N SER A 629 37.73 11.29 -4.50
CA SER A 629 38.94 10.90 -3.76
C SER A 629 39.19 9.39 -3.63
N SER A 630 38.21 8.54 -3.92
CA SER A 630 38.33 7.08 -3.86
C SER A 630 38.88 6.46 -5.16
N LEU A 631 38.80 7.21 -6.27
CA LEU A 631 39.31 6.82 -7.58
C LEU A 631 40.82 6.64 -7.57
N LYS A 632 41.31 5.52 -8.12
CA LYS A 632 42.73 5.24 -8.23
C LYS A 632 43.27 5.62 -9.59
N LEU A 633 44.25 6.53 -9.61
CA LEU A 633 44.89 7.01 -10.84
C LEU A 633 46.29 6.41 -11.06
N MET A 634 46.59 6.04 -12.31
CA MET A 634 47.91 5.55 -12.74
C MET A 634 48.32 6.21 -14.06
N ALA A 635 49.61 6.49 -14.25
CA ALA A 635 50.09 7.14 -15.47
C ALA A 635 51.34 6.44 -16.04
N ASP A 636 51.39 6.29 -17.37
CA ASP A 636 52.49 5.66 -18.11
C ASP A 636 53.21 6.67 -19.03
N SER A 637 54.56 6.73 -18.97
CA SER A 637 55.36 7.58 -19.87
C SER A 637 55.54 6.92 -21.24
N PRO A 638 55.30 7.62 -22.36
CA PRO A 638 55.45 7.06 -23.69
C PRO A 638 56.92 6.96 -24.16
N ASP A 639 57.82 7.81 -23.64
CA ASP A 639 59.23 7.86 -24.05
C ASP A 639 60.16 8.18 -22.87
N PRO A 640 60.90 7.19 -22.34
CA PRO A 640 61.77 7.35 -21.19
C PRO A 640 63.05 8.15 -21.48
N GLN A 641 63.36 8.48 -22.74
CA GLN A 641 64.48 9.35 -23.08
C GLN A 641 64.12 10.84 -22.98
N LEU A 642 62.81 11.17 -23.00
CA LEU A 642 62.32 12.56 -23.02
C LEU A 642 61.78 13.03 -21.67
N ALA A 643 61.05 12.19 -20.95
CA ALA A 643 60.53 12.55 -19.62
C ALA A 643 60.34 11.35 -18.70
N ASP A 644 60.55 11.60 -17.40
CA ASP A 644 60.21 10.71 -16.30
C ASP A 644 58.88 11.16 -15.67
N VAL A 645 57.99 10.23 -15.32
CA VAL A 645 56.65 10.52 -14.79
C VAL A 645 56.31 9.64 -13.59
N ARG A 646 55.58 10.19 -12.61
CA ARG A 646 55.11 9.45 -11.44
C ARG A 646 53.83 10.02 -10.85
N MET A 647 53.03 9.19 -10.19
CA MET A 647 51.79 9.58 -9.51
C MET A 647 51.95 9.62 -7.98
N VAL A 648 51.29 10.57 -7.31
CA VAL A 648 51.11 10.61 -5.84
C VAL A 648 49.69 11.04 -5.51
N GLY A 649 48.87 10.11 -4.99
CA GLY A 649 47.43 10.33 -4.81
C GLY A 649 46.79 10.70 -6.15
N GLN A 650 46.04 11.80 -6.16
CA GLN A 650 45.44 12.32 -7.38
C GLN A 650 46.34 13.28 -8.15
N LYS A 651 47.68 13.27 -7.97
CA LYS A 651 48.60 14.21 -8.63
C LYS A 651 49.65 13.51 -9.49
N LEU A 652 49.87 14.01 -10.69
CA LEU A 652 50.89 13.58 -11.63
C LEU A 652 52.11 14.51 -11.55
N TYR A 653 53.29 13.93 -11.47
CA TYR A 653 54.55 14.64 -11.48
C TYR A 653 55.36 14.28 -12.72
N VAL A 654 55.95 15.29 -13.36
CA VAL A 654 56.68 15.13 -14.65
C VAL A 654 58.03 15.84 -14.60
N ARG A 655 59.09 15.12 -14.97
CA ARG A 655 60.46 15.65 -15.07
C ARG A 655 61.01 15.51 -16.50
N ALA A 656 61.43 16.61 -17.10
CA ALA A 656 62.02 16.61 -18.44
C ALA A 656 63.48 16.13 -18.43
N LEU A 657 63.82 15.20 -19.33
CA LEU A 657 65.16 14.66 -19.56
C LEU A 657 65.75 15.09 -20.92
N GLY A 658 64.88 15.49 -21.86
CA GLY A 658 65.24 16.02 -23.17
C GLY A 658 64.18 16.99 -23.68
N THR A 659 64.46 17.67 -24.81
CA THR A 659 63.51 18.59 -25.45
C THR A 659 62.75 17.92 -26.58
N SER A 660 61.56 18.43 -26.89
CA SER A 660 60.75 17.96 -28.01
C SER A 660 60.11 19.14 -28.73
N ILE A 661 59.99 19.05 -30.05
CA ILE A 661 59.28 20.03 -30.88
C ILE A 661 57.76 19.87 -30.82
N GLU A 662 57.28 18.71 -30.34
CA GLU A 662 55.86 18.39 -30.12
C GLU A 662 55.63 17.97 -28.65
N PRO A 663 54.46 18.27 -28.06
CA PRO A 663 54.15 17.84 -26.70
C PRO A 663 54.14 16.30 -26.57
N ILE A 664 54.63 15.79 -25.45
CA ILE A 664 54.56 14.35 -25.13
C ILE A 664 53.18 13.99 -24.58
N ARG A 665 52.68 12.78 -24.88
CA ARG A 665 51.36 12.28 -24.47
C ARG A 665 51.46 11.20 -23.39
N ILE A 666 51.04 11.51 -22.17
CA ILE A 666 51.03 10.60 -21.03
C ILE A 666 49.63 9.96 -20.91
N GLU A 667 49.52 8.64 -20.87
CA GLU A 667 48.24 7.95 -20.63
C GLU A 667 47.97 7.87 -19.13
N VAL A 668 46.75 8.19 -18.71
CA VAL A 668 46.28 8.04 -17.34
C VAL A 668 45.10 7.08 -17.33
N LYS A 669 45.06 6.18 -16.37
CA LYS A 669 43.96 5.25 -16.13
C LYS A 669 43.31 5.59 -14.80
N ALA A 670 41.99 5.73 -14.77
CA ALA A 670 41.24 5.68 -13.52
C ALA A 670 40.51 4.37 -13.39
N THR A 671 40.41 3.98 -12.13
CA THR A 671 39.63 2.86 -11.71
C THR A 671 38.81 3.31 -10.53
N ASP A 672 37.50 3.05 -10.60
CA ASP A 672 36.60 3.28 -9.50
C ASP A 672 36.79 2.24 -8.40
N PRO A 673 36.17 2.45 -7.24
CA PRO A 673 36.08 1.44 -6.20
C PRO A 673 35.39 0.16 -6.68
N LEU A 674 34.52 0.23 -7.70
CA LEU A 674 33.93 -0.94 -8.38
C LEU A 674 34.85 -1.63 -9.42
N GLY A 675 36.11 -1.21 -9.56
CA GLY A 675 37.14 -1.85 -10.42
C GLY A 675 36.99 -1.63 -11.93
N LYS A 676 35.98 -0.89 -12.36
CA LYS A 676 35.75 -0.55 -13.74
C LYS A 676 36.70 0.59 -14.12
N MET A 677 37.04 0.67 -15.40
CA MET A 677 38.17 1.47 -15.83
C MET A 677 37.80 2.47 -16.92
N ALA A 678 38.33 3.68 -16.77
CA ALA A 678 38.43 4.66 -17.83
C ALA A 678 39.89 5.02 -18.10
N ILE A 679 40.14 5.46 -19.34
CA ILE A 679 41.46 5.85 -19.82
C ILE A 679 41.37 7.28 -20.36
N GLY A 680 42.38 8.10 -20.10
CA GLY A 680 42.57 9.43 -20.67
C GLY A 680 44.04 9.77 -20.88
N HIS A 681 44.31 10.99 -21.33
CA HIS A 681 45.67 11.40 -21.68
C HIS A 681 45.99 12.83 -21.24
N VAL A 682 47.21 13.08 -20.79
CA VAL A 682 47.76 14.40 -20.43
C VAL A 682 48.89 14.77 -21.38
N TYR A 683 48.91 16.02 -21.86
CA TYR A 683 49.95 16.52 -22.78
C TYR A 683 50.90 17.50 -22.09
N VAL A 684 52.21 17.36 -22.34
CA VAL A 684 53.26 18.18 -21.71
C VAL A 684 54.30 18.65 -22.75
N ASP A 685 54.51 19.96 -22.85
CA ASP A 685 55.60 20.58 -23.64
C ASP A 685 56.94 20.43 -22.93
N LEU A 686 57.99 20.02 -23.66
CA LEU A 686 59.34 19.86 -23.10
C LEU A 686 60.32 20.87 -23.73
N ARG A 687 60.79 21.84 -22.93
CA ARG A 687 61.62 22.96 -23.41
C ARG A 687 62.96 23.04 -22.70
N GLU A 688 63.93 23.71 -23.31
CA GLU A 688 65.18 24.07 -22.64
C GLU A 688 64.95 25.26 -21.71
N LEU A 689 65.59 25.25 -20.55
CA LEU A 689 65.58 26.38 -19.62
C LEU A 689 66.44 27.51 -20.23
N GLU A 690 65.86 28.69 -20.47
CA GLU A 690 66.61 29.86 -20.99
C GLU A 690 67.62 30.43 -19.99
#